data_AF-A0A3M1SQ82-F1
#
_entry.id   AF-A0A3M1SQ82-F1
#
_cell.length_a   1.000
_cell.length_b   1.000
_cell.length_c   1.000
_cell.angle_alpha   90.00
_cell.angle_beta   90.00
_cell.angle_gamma   90.00
#
_symmetry.space_group_name_H-M   'P 1'
#
loop_
_entity.id
_entity.type
_entity.pdbx_description
1 polymer ?
#
loop_
_entity_poly.entity_id
_entity_poly.type
_entity_poly.pdbx_seq_one_letter_code
_entity_poly.pdbx_strand_id
1 'polypeptide(L)'
;MTPADEIPGADAPQCSPNSSSAKEPPVTPADDPSPSEPTPPADDGTPAAPADGSPAPPSAGAAPPPKDEATAPDAKPAQKELRGTLLWVVAAVALLLVGLALGRLTASAPAGSATGEAAPAGGQEASPAKPTVWTCSMHPQIRLPEPGQCPICGMDLIPLGKGAGGEDSGPRVYELSEAAAKLAEIETAPVERRPVQREVRFVGRVDYDETRLDYITAWFPGRLDRLFVDFTGTRVEKGDHLAEVYSPELISAQEELLQAVVAQRKLEAGGSPLLRETAAQTVASARDKLRLWGLSAEQIASIERSGKVAERLTVNAPVGGIVVHKNKNRGDYVKTGERIYTIARLDRLWVKLEAYESDLPWIRYGQVVRFETEAYPGVVFEGRVVFIDPVLDERTRTVKVRLNVDNRDGRLKPGQFVRATLEAPLAAEGATLDPSLAGRWICPMHPDVIKDGPGACDACGMPLVPAERLYRTAEGSALRTPPLVVPASAVLWTGVRSLVYVRLPGETPRFEGREVVLGPRAGDFYVIRAGLRKGELVVRKGAFKIDSALQIEARPSMMLPPEREAEPAPVEVSRAFREALTPVYAAALRVQEALAGDDLPSARSAAAALAAATDRMDMSLARGEAHRVWMRLAKRLRDAASALAGAEDLDAARKAFAPLAEASVELVRRFGHLRSGPLYEVHCPMALDGAGASWLQAAPETANPFYGASMLRCGDRTATFPPAEDAGTDKADEAAGAHGGHRHGAGHAPRRGPAPPETESAGSSPRTGPAGAESRPGSGGSPEAGPREESPGGAPPATRPTEDAAPEGRTSGAVPGAPAKEEVSALLGRTLRAYLDAQRALAADRPAPTKAAQDLVRAAEELPDALNSAQSLRSAARAFEAARGLEAQRRAFATLSRALGESLAAEGYRGAPAVSRRFCPMAFGGKGAPWLQEGDETRNPYLGGRMLRCGRKEGRLDPQREGGAR
;
A
#
# COMPACT_ATOMS: atom_id res chain seq x y z
N MET A 1 40.91 21.05 30.93
CA MET A 1 41.46 20.36 32.11
C MET A 1 41.48 18.88 31.78
N THR A 2 42.60 18.22 32.01
CA THR A 2 42.96 16.83 31.62
C THR A 2 43.64 16.14 32.82
N PRO A 3 43.86 14.80 32.83
CA PRO A 3 43.55 13.77 31.82
C PRO A 3 42.26 12.99 32.19
N ALA A 4 42.05 11.65 32.30
CA ALA A 4 42.90 10.44 32.22
C ALA A 4 42.07 9.12 32.07
N ASP A 5 42.58 7.96 31.61
CA ASP A 5 43.69 7.64 30.68
C ASP A 5 43.68 6.15 30.21
N GLU A 6 44.18 5.93 28.99
CA GLU A 6 44.91 4.77 28.41
C GLU A 6 44.32 3.36 28.13
N ILE A 7 45.04 2.62 27.26
CA ILE A 7 44.70 1.40 26.48
C ILE A 7 45.94 0.47 26.42
N PRO A 8 45.85 -0.85 26.72
CA PRO A 8 45.95 -1.92 25.68
C PRO A 8 45.22 -3.25 26.05
N GLY A 9 45.16 -4.32 25.24
CA GLY A 9 45.56 -4.54 23.83
C GLY A 9 46.07 -5.98 23.55
N ALA A 10 45.77 -6.54 22.36
CA ALA A 10 46.20 -7.88 21.82
C ALA A 10 45.67 -9.13 22.58
N ASP A 11 45.38 -10.29 21.97
CA ASP A 11 46.26 -11.12 21.10
C ASP A 11 45.51 -12.19 20.26
N ALA A 12 46.16 -12.85 19.27
CA ALA A 12 45.57 -13.96 18.49
C ALA A 12 46.54 -14.85 17.65
N PRO A 13 46.47 -16.20 17.76
CA PRO A 13 46.82 -17.16 16.68
C PRO A 13 45.65 -18.14 16.34
N GLN A 14 45.39 -18.56 15.08
CA GLN A 14 46.02 -19.66 14.30
C GLN A 14 45.81 -21.09 14.85
N CYS A 15 45.70 -22.20 14.09
CA CYS A 15 45.31 -22.49 12.69
C CYS A 15 45.22 -24.03 12.45
N SER A 16 44.07 -24.58 12.00
CA SER A 16 43.92 -25.86 11.25
C SER A 16 44.49 -27.17 11.89
N PRO A 17 44.52 -28.35 11.23
CA PRO A 17 43.73 -28.88 10.10
C PRO A 17 43.04 -30.27 10.38
N ASN A 18 42.22 -30.74 9.43
CA ASN A 18 42.00 -32.17 9.06
C ASN A 18 41.32 -33.14 10.06
N SER A 19 40.66 -34.23 9.62
CA SER A 19 40.19 -34.66 8.27
C SER A 19 39.18 -35.81 8.36
N SER A 20 38.52 -36.14 7.22
CA SER A 20 37.90 -37.45 6.92
C SER A 20 36.54 -37.73 7.65
N SER A 21 35.43 -38.18 7.02
CA SER A 21 35.24 -38.84 5.70
C SER A 21 33.72 -39.18 5.34
N ALA A 22 33.36 -39.85 4.20
CA ALA A 22 31.98 -40.00 3.58
C ALA A 22 31.45 -41.43 3.09
N LYS A 23 31.43 -41.71 1.76
CA LYS A 23 31.00 -42.92 0.95
C LYS A 23 29.50 -43.28 0.80
N GLU A 24 29.12 -43.48 -0.46
CA GLU A 24 27.81 -43.78 -1.10
C GLU A 24 27.94 -45.09 -1.97
N PRO A 25 26.98 -45.53 -2.83
CA PRO A 25 25.51 -45.31 -2.94
C PRO A 25 24.75 -46.69 -2.88
N PRO A 26 24.11 -47.34 -3.91
CA PRO A 26 23.13 -46.94 -4.96
C PRO A 26 21.90 -47.90 -5.22
N VAL A 27 21.01 -47.48 -6.14
CA VAL A 27 20.02 -48.24 -7.00
C VAL A 27 18.60 -48.61 -6.46
N THR A 28 17.64 -48.58 -7.40
CA THR A 28 16.16 -48.76 -7.38
C THR A 28 15.77 -50.01 -8.23
N PRO A 29 14.58 -50.20 -8.92
CA PRO A 29 13.19 -49.68 -8.81
C PRO A 29 12.04 -50.75 -8.95
N ALA A 30 10.77 -50.28 -8.96
CA ALA A 30 9.63 -50.68 -9.85
C ALA A 30 8.55 -51.75 -9.50
N ASP A 31 7.28 -51.34 -9.77
CA ASP A 31 6.06 -51.98 -10.34
C ASP A 31 5.18 -53.08 -9.65
N ASP A 32 3.93 -52.68 -9.31
CA ASP A 32 2.54 -53.21 -9.59
C ASP A 32 2.19 -54.75 -9.70
N PRO A 33 0.90 -55.22 -9.71
CA PRO A 33 -0.42 -54.55 -9.52
C PRO A 33 -1.47 -55.31 -8.63
N SER A 34 -2.77 -54.91 -8.72
CA SER A 34 -4.04 -55.50 -8.18
C SER A 34 -4.40 -56.92 -8.74
N PRO A 35 -5.43 -57.72 -8.27
CA PRO A 35 -6.83 -57.31 -7.87
C PRO A 35 -7.70 -58.25 -6.94
N SER A 36 -9.04 -58.00 -6.92
CA SER A 36 -10.21 -58.94 -6.85
C SER A 36 -10.92 -59.38 -5.54
N GLU A 37 -12.25 -59.61 -5.64
CA GLU A 37 -13.25 -60.11 -4.65
C GLU A 37 -13.49 -61.64 -4.79
N PRO A 38 -14.32 -62.31 -3.93
CA PRO A 38 -15.72 -62.66 -4.34
C PRO A 38 -16.77 -62.79 -3.18
N THR A 39 -17.96 -63.36 -3.49
CA THR A 39 -19.25 -63.22 -2.74
C THR A 39 -19.88 -64.59 -2.24
N PRO A 40 -21.20 -64.79 -1.87
CA PRO A 40 -21.65 -65.73 -0.81
C PRO A 40 -22.38 -67.03 -1.30
N PRO A 41 -23.10 -67.78 -0.42
CA PRO A 41 -24.58 -67.88 -0.61
C PRO A 41 -25.50 -68.10 0.64
N ALA A 42 -26.76 -67.64 0.48
CA ALA A 42 -28.12 -68.05 0.93
C ALA A 42 -28.49 -68.90 2.19
N ASP A 43 -29.63 -68.49 2.81
CA ASP A 43 -30.80 -69.19 3.42
C ASP A 43 -30.61 -70.33 4.46
N ASP A 44 -31.35 -70.38 5.59
CA ASP A 44 -32.82 -70.64 5.65
C ASP A 44 -33.45 -70.33 7.05
N GLY A 45 -34.79 -70.25 7.16
CA GLY A 45 -35.54 -70.36 8.44
C GLY A 45 -36.18 -69.09 9.09
N THR A 46 -37.50 -69.13 9.33
CA THR A 46 -38.36 -68.08 9.98
C THR A 46 -39.68 -68.78 10.39
N PRO A 47 -40.31 -68.58 11.59
CA PRO A 47 -41.02 -67.32 11.93
C PRO A 47 -41.24 -66.92 13.41
N ALA A 48 -41.22 -65.60 13.67
CA ALA A 48 -42.13 -64.89 14.60
C ALA A 48 -42.09 -63.37 14.30
N ALA A 49 -43.24 -62.70 14.24
CA ALA A 49 -43.37 -61.30 13.79
C ALA A 49 -44.75 -60.72 14.17
N PRO A 50 -45.04 -59.42 13.95
CA PRO A 50 -44.20 -58.21 13.94
C PRO A 50 -44.66 -57.28 15.11
N ALA A 51 -44.66 -55.94 15.14
CA ALA A 51 -44.48 -54.81 14.19
C ALA A 51 -44.23 -53.52 15.03
N ASP A 52 -43.65 -52.40 14.59
CA ASP A 52 -43.09 -51.90 13.32
C ASP A 52 -41.88 -50.99 13.69
N GLY A 53 -40.99 -50.51 12.81
CA GLY A 53 -40.87 -50.59 11.35
C GLY A 53 -40.15 -49.34 10.80
N SER A 54 -38.83 -49.42 10.61
CA SER A 54 -37.99 -48.34 10.03
C SER A 54 -37.96 -48.44 8.50
N PRO A 55 -37.82 -47.33 7.73
CA PRO A 55 -36.48 -46.96 7.24
C PRO A 55 -36.26 -45.43 6.98
N ALA A 56 -35.08 -45.09 6.44
CA ALA A 56 -34.66 -43.75 5.98
C ALA A 56 -34.26 -43.80 4.48
N PRO A 57 -33.45 -42.88 3.90
CA PRO A 57 -33.40 -41.40 3.86
C PRO A 57 -33.84 -40.93 2.42
N PRO A 58 -33.44 -39.78 1.77
CA PRO A 58 -32.55 -38.66 2.14
C PRO A 58 -33.05 -37.23 1.70
N SER A 59 -32.09 -36.29 1.56
CA SER A 59 -32.16 -34.89 1.07
C SER A 59 -32.32 -33.81 2.15
N ALA A 60 -32.09 -32.53 1.77
CA ALA A 60 -31.55 -31.51 2.69
C ALA A 60 -32.26 -30.15 2.64
N GLY A 61 -32.28 -29.47 3.81
CA GLY A 61 -32.26 -28.01 3.92
C GLY A 61 -33.58 -27.30 4.29
N ALA A 62 -33.74 -26.95 5.57
CA ALA A 62 -34.63 -25.86 6.02
C ALA A 62 -34.26 -25.31 7.41
N ALA A 63 -34.00 -23.98 7.45
CA ALA A 63 -34.54 -22.93 8.34
C ALA A 63 -34.78 -23.12 9.90
N PRO A 64 -34.78 -22.00 10.67
CA PRO A 64 -35.02 -21.97 12.13
C PRO A 64 -36.53 -21.95 12.53
N PRO A 65 -36.88 -22.02 13.84
CA PRO A 65 -38.25 -22.25 14.33
C PRO A 65 -38.99 -20.91 14.68
N PRO A 66 -40.18 -20.89 15.34
CA PRO A 66 -41.43 -20.61 14.61
C PRO A 66 -42.23 -19.39 15.16
N LYS A 67 -43.45 -19.21 14.64
CA LYS A 67 -44.52 -18.37 15.22
C LYS A 67 -45.85 -19.13 15.14
N ASP A 68 -46.76 -18.80 16.05
CA ASP A 68 -47.96 -19.58 16.31
C ASP A 68 -49.15 -19.27 15.38
N GLU A 69 -50.03 -20.28 15.26
CA GLU A 69 -51.50 -20.31 15.09
C GLU A 69 -52.25 -18.99 14.75
N ALA A 70 -53.23 -18.93 13.83
CA ALA A 70 -53.87 -19.91 12.93
C ALA A 70 -54.56 -19.12 11.76
N THR A 71 -55.49 -19.58 10.89
CA THR A 71 -56.35 -20.79 10.80
C THR A 71 -56.75 -21.06 9.32
N ALA A 72 -57.40 -22.20 9.04
CA ALA A 72 -58.04 -22.55 7.75
C ALA A 72 -59.61 -22.42 7.85
N PRO A 73 -60.49 -22.77 6.87
CA PRO A 73 -60.37 -23.87 5.88
C PRO A 73 -60.82 -23.63 4.41
N ASP A 74 -60.31 -24.51 3.53
CA ASP A 74 -60.90 -25.18 2.34
C ASP A 74 -61.94 -24.51 1.41
N ALA A 75 -61.65 -24.54 0.09
CA ALA A 75 -62.36 -25.42 -0.88
C ALA A 75 -61.84 -25.29 -2.35
N LYS A 76 -62.10 -26.33 -3.17
CA LYS A 76 -61.94 -26.40 -4.64
C LYS A 76 -63.32 -26.79 -5.26
N PRO A 77 -63.54 -26.76 -6.59
CA PRO A 77 -63.11 -25.82 -7.65
C PRO A 77 -64.30 -25.44 -8.60
N ALA A 78 -63.99 -25.02 -9.84
CA ALA A 78 -64.79 -25.13 -11.07
C ALA A 78 -65.85 -24.05 -11.47
N GLN A 79 -65.52 -23.33 -12.54
CA GLN A 79 -66.37 -22.92 -13.68
C GLN A 79 -67.85 -22.53 -13.44
N LYS A 80 -68.08 -21.25 -13.13
CA LYS A 80 -69.17 -20.44 -13.72
C LYS A 80 -68.82 -18.94 -13.65
N GLU A 81 -69.73 -18.05 -14.03
CA GLU A 81 -69.58 -16.57 -13.99
C GLU A 81 -68.59 -15.89 -14.95
N LEU A 82 -68.34 -16.47 -16.14
CA LEU A 82 -67.72 -15.74 -17.26
C LEU A 82 -68.74 -14.88 -18.06
N ARG A 83 -69.69 -14.22 -17.37
CA ARG A 83 -70.69 -13.33 -17.99
C ARG A 83 -70.85 -11.95 -17.33
N GLY A 84 -70.48 -11.79 -16.05
CA GLY A 84 -70.56 -10.50 -15.36
C GLY A 84 -69.44 -9.51 -15.74
N THR A 85 -68.21 -10.00 -15.93
CA THR A 85 -67.01 -9.16 -16.12
C THR A 85 -66.95 -8.46 -17.48
N LEU A 86 -67.39 -9.11 -18.55
CA LEU A 86 -67.42 -8.52 -19.90
C LEU A 86 -68.37 -7.30 -19.97
N LEU A 87 -69.47 -7.34 -19.22
CA LEU A 87 -70.50 -6.31 -19.20
C LEU A 87 -69.99 -5.00 -18.57
N TRP A 88 -69.16 -5.10 -17.52
CA TRP A 88 -68.48 -3.95 -16.91
C TRP A 88 -67.43 -3.31 -17.83
N VAL A 89 -66.67 -4.11 -18.60
CA VAL A 89 -65.69 -3.58 -19.56
C VAL A 89 -66.40 -2.83 -20.70
N VAL A 90 -67.49 -3.37 -21.22
CA VAL A 90 -68.31 -2.68 -22.24
C VAL A 90 -68.93 -1.39 -21.69
N ALA A 91 -69.43 -1.39 -20.45
CA ALA A 91 -69.96 -0.19 -19.81
C ALA A 91 -68.91 0.91 -19.63
N ALA A 92 -67.68 0.56 -19.23
CA ALA A 92 -66.57 1.50 -19.09
C ALA A 92 -66.16 2.12 -20.44
N VAL A 93 -66.08 1.32 -21.51
CA VAL A 93 -65.79 1.81 -22.86
C VAL A 93 -66.92 2.70 -23.40
N ALA A 94 -68.18 2.34 -23.14
CA ALA A 94 -69.33 3.16 -23.53
C ALA A 94 -69.32 4.53 -22.82
N LEU A 95 -69.03 4.58 -21.51
CA LEU A 95 -68.87 5.84 -20.76
C LEU A 95 -67.74 6.72 -21.34
N LEU A 96 -66.61 6.12 -21.70
CA LEU A 96 -65.49 6.85 -22.32
C LEU A 96 -65.89 7.48 -23.66
N LEU A 97 -66.60 6.72 -24.51
CA LEU A 97 -67.07 7.19 -25.82
C LEU A 97 -68.17 8.25 -25.71
N VAL A 98 -69.09 8.13 -24.74
CA VAL A 98 -70.11 9.16 -24.47
C VAL A 98 -69.48 10.47 -24.00
N GLY A 99 -68.46 10.42 -23.13
CA GLY A 99 -67.71 11.60 -22.73
C GLY A 99 -67.02 12.30 -23.91
N LEU A 100 -66.41 11.52 -24.80
CA LEU A 100 -65.73 12.01 -26.00
C LEU A 100 -66.70 12.56 -27.07
N ALA A 101 -67.95 12.07 -27.09
CA ALA A 101 -69.02 12.61 -27.92
C ALA A 101 -69.59 13.93 -27.37
N LEU A 102 -69.86 14.01 -26.06
CA LEU A 102 -70.32 15.25 -25.42
C LEU A 102 -69.28 16.38 -25.56
N GLY A 103 -67.99 16.07 -25.41
CA GLY A 103 -66.89 17.02 -25.60
C GLY A 103 -66.79 17.62 -27.00
N ARG A 104 -67.44 17.04 -28.01
CA ARG A 104 -67.54 17.59 -29.38
C ARG A 104 -68.83 18.37 -29.66
N LEU A 105 -69.80 18.37 -28.73
CA LEU A 105 -71.08 19.06 -28.89
C LEU A 105 -71.12 20.47 -28.28
N THR A 106 -70.09 20.88 -27.54
CA THR A 106 -70.01 22.20 -26.87
C THR A 106 -68.99 23.17 -27.50
N ALA A 107 -68.29 22.76 -28.56
CA ALA A 107 -67.29 23.57 -29.27
C ALA A 107 -67.88 24.30 -30.49
N SER A 108 -68.87 25.16 -30.27
CA SER A 108 -69.54 25.92 -31.35
C SER A 108 -68.71 27.13 -31.80
N ALA A 109 -68.09 27.03 -32.97
CA ALA A 109 -67.50 28.19 -33.65
C ALA A 109 -68.54 28.89 -34.55
N PRO A 110 -68.76 30.22 -34.42
CA PRO A 110 -69.36 31.02 -35.48
C PRO A 110 -68.30 31.36 -36.55
N ALA A 111 -68.68 31.37 -37.82
CA ALA A 111 -67.75 31.53 -38.94
C ALA A 111 -67.96 32.84 -39.71
N GLY A 112 -66.85 33.41 -40.18
CA GLY A 112 -66.77 34.06 -41.50
C GLY A 112 -67.12 35.55 -41.61
N SER A 113 -66.11 36.34 -41.98
CA SER A 113 -66.17 37.20 -43.17
C SER A 113 -64.74 37.58 -43.58
N ALA A 114 -64.48 37.78 -44.86
CA ALA A 114 -63.14 38.06 -45.40
C ALA A 114 -63.12 39.38 -46.20
N THR A 115 -61.98 40.08 -46.22
CA THR A 115 -61.51 40.92 -47.35
C THR A 115 -60.09 41.47 -47.10
N GLY A 116 -59.29 41.56 -48.16
CA GLY A 116 -58.54 42.79 -48.50
C GLY A 116 -57.16 43.02 -47.88
N GLU A 117 -56.19 43.30 -48.76
CA GLU A 117 -54.80 43.67 -48.47
C GLU A 117 -54.58 44.84 -47.50
N ALA A 118 -53.46 44.79 -46.76
CA ALA A 118 -52.53 45.92 -46.63
C ALA A 118 -51.15 45.48 -46.09
N ALA A 119 -50.12 46.24 -46.43
CA ALA A 119 -48.77 46.20 -45.85
C ALA A 119 -48.19 47.64 -45.87
N PRO A 120 -47.09 47.96 -45.16
CA PRO A 120 -46.64 47.49 -43.85
C PRO A 120 -46.34 48.65 -42.87
N ALA A 121 -45.96 48.34 -41.62
CA ALA A 121 -45.00 49.03 -40.70
C ALA A 121 -45.49 49.10 -39.24
N GLY A 122 -44.59 49.09 -38.24
CA GLY A 122 -44.96 49.69 -36.94
C GLY A 122 -44.27 49.32 -35.60
N GLY A 123 -43.38 48.33 -35.48
CA GLY A 123 -42.70 48.01 -34.21
C GLY A 123 -43.59 47.41 -33.09
N GLN A 124 -43.05 46.90 -31.98
CA GLN A 124 -41.64 46.81 -31.55
C GLN A 124 -41.27 45.35 -31.23
N GLU A 125 -40.12 44.88 -31.73
CA GLU A 125 -39.57 43.57 -31.35
C GLU A 125 -38.71 43.69 -30.08
N ALA A 126 -39.03 42.89 -29.06
CA ALA A 126 -38.07 42.60 -27.99
C ALA A 126 -37.05 41.59 -28.51
N SER A 127 -35.94 42.09 -29.07
CA SER A 127 -34.92 41.26 -29.73
C SER A 127 -34.35 40.18 -28.80
N PRO A 128 -34.38 38.89 -29.17
CA PRO A 128 -33.71 37.84 -28.41
C PRO A 128 -32.20 38.05 -28.48
N ALA A 129 -31.56 38.27 -27.33
CA ALA A 129 -30.11 38.41 -27.25
C ALA A 129 -29.44 37.15 -27.79
N LYS A 130 -28.60 37.29 -28.83
CA LYS A 130 -27.86 36.17 -29.41
C LYS A 130 -26.96 35.53 -28.35
N PRO A 131 -26.95 34.19 -28.19
CA PRO A 131 -26.04 33.52 -27.27
C PRO A 131 -24.60 33.75 -27.73
N THR A 132 -23.80 34.39 -26.87
CA THR A 132 -22.43 34.81 -27.19
C THR A 132 -21.41 33.66 -27.17
N VAL A 133 -21.79 32.51 -26.59
CA VAL A 133 -20.93 31.34 -26.41
C VAL A 133 -21.75 30.05 -26.57
N TRP A 134 -21.15 29.04 -27.16
CA TRP A 134 -21.67 27.69 -27.37
C TRP A 134 -20.74 26.66 -26.70
N THR A 135 -21.30 25.58 -26.14
CA THR A 135 -20.53 24.56 -25.40
C THR A 135 -21.01 23.13 -25.67
N CYS A 136 -20.21 22.13 -25.30
CA CYS A 136 -20.57 20.72 -25.45
C CYS A 136 -20.99 20.12 -24.12
N SER A 137 -22.16 19.46 -24.06
CA SER A 137 -22.67 18.78 -22.86
C SER A 137 -21.72 17.75 -22.25
N MET A 138 -20.87 17.13 -23.09
CA MET A 138 -19.85 16.16 -22.67
C MET A 138 -18.47 16.80 -22.38
N HIS A 139 -18.22 18.02 -22.88
CA HIS A 139 -16.95 18.72 -22.73
C HIS A 139 -17.18 20.22 -22.46
N PRO A 140 -17.67 20.61 -21.26
CA PRO A 140 -18.02 22.00 -20.95
C PRO A 140 -16.85 22.99 -21.00
N GLN A 141 -15.61 22.50 -20.97
CA GLN A 141 -14.40 23.28 -21.19
C GLN A 141 -14.26 23.79 -22.65
N ILE A 142 -14.99 23.21 -23.60
CA ILE A 142 -15.10 23.76 -24.96
C ILE A 142 -16.12 24.88 -24.92
N ARG A 143 -15.65 26.11 -25.11
CA ARG A 143 -16.46 27.31 -25.28
C ARG A 143 -16.06 27.98 -26.60
N LEU A 144 -16.99 28.09 -27.54
CA LEU A 144 -16.77 28.67 -28.88
C LEU A 144 -17.79 29.79 -29.15
N PRO A 145 -17.42 30.84 -29.91
CA PRO A 145 -18.33 31.97 -30.19
C PRO A 145 -19.46 31.60 -31.18
N GLU A 146 -19.31 30.49 -31.90
CA GLU A 146 -20.18 30.09 -33.02
C GLU A 146 -20.72 28.66 -32.83
N PRO A 147 -21.90 28.34 -33.39
CA PRO A 147 -22.41 26.97 -33.43
C PRO A 147 -21.51 26.09 -34.32
N GLY A 148 -21.34 24.83 -33.92
CA GLY A 148 -20.50 23.86 -34.62
C GLY A 148 -20.46 22.53 -33.88
N GLN A 149 -19.44 21.72 -34.13
CA GLN A 149 -19.23 20.43 -33.44
C GLN A 149 -18.07 20.51 -32.45
N CYS A 150 -18.19 19.77 -31.36
CA CYS A 150 -17.14 19.65 -30.35
C CYS A 150 -15.90 18.95 -30.93
N PRO A 151 -14.71 19.57 -30.89
CA PRO A 151 -13.49 18.98 -31.47
C PRO A 151 -12.97 17.75 -30.70
N ILE A 152 -13.56 17.40 -29.55
CA ILE A 152 -13.19 16.22 -28.75
C ILE A 152 -14.09 15.01 -29.06
N CYS A 153 -15.40 15.22 -29.31
CA CYS A 153 -16.35 14.10 -29.47
C CYS A 153 -17.33 14.21 -30.66
N GLY A 154 -17.21 15.23 -31.51
CA GLY A 154 -18.05 15.41 -32.71
C GLY A 154 -19.52 15.74 -32.47
N MET A 155 -19.97 15.83 -31.21
CA MET A 155 -21.34 16.24 -30.88
C MET A 155 -21.55 17.73 -31.13
N ASP A 156 -22.72 18.11 -31.62
CA ASP A 156 -23.10 19.50 -31.86
C ASP A 156 -23.07 20.32 -30.54
N LEU A 157 -22.66 21.58 -30.66
CA LEU A 157 -22.58 22.51 -29.54
C LEU A 157 -23.96 23.11 -29.23
N ILE A 158 -24.26 23.25 -27.94
CA ILE A 158 -25.50 23.82 -27.41
C ILE A 158 -25.21 25.29 -27.01
N PRO A 159 -26.12 26.24 -27.29
CA PRO A 159 -25.90 27.63 -26.92
C PRO A 159 -25.99 27.83 -25.41
N LEU A 160 -25.03 28.53 -24.83
CA LEU A 160 -25.15 29.04 -23.46
C LEU A 160 -26.07 30.25 -23.48
N GLY A 161 -27.38 29.99 -23.36
CA GLY A 161 -28.36 31.03 -23.08
C GLY A 161 -28.13 31.65 -21.71
N LYS A 162 -28.51 32.93 -21.52
CA LYS A 162 -28.63 33.51 -20.17
C LYS A 162 -29.79 32.80 -19.44
N GLY A 163 -29.46 31.76 -18.69
CA GLY A 163 -30.39 31.01 -17.84
C GLY A 163 -31.02 31.91 -16.77
N ALA A 164 -32.11 31.45 -16.15
CA ALA A 164 -32.94 32.26 -15.24
C ALA A 164 -32.34 32.44 -13.82
N GLY A 165 -31.05 32.79 -13.74
CA GLY A 165 -30.39 33.30 -12.54
C GLY A 165 -29.70 34.62 -12.89
N GLY A 166 -29.96 35.67 -12.10
CA GLY A 166 -29.45 37.02 -12.41
C GLY A 166 -27.93 37.11 -12.37
N GLU A 167 -27.36 38.08 -13.10
CA GLU A 167 -25.90 38.29 -13.22
C GLU A 167 -25.24 38.70 -11.89
N ASP A 168 -26.03 39.12 -10.88
CA ASP A 168 -25.61 39.32 -9.49
C ASP A 168 -25.43 38.02 -8.67
N SER A 169 -25.84 36.86 -9.21
CA SER A 169 -25.71 35.57 -8.51
C SER A 169 -24.33 34.96 -8.71
N GLY A 170 -23.54 34.90 -7.62
CA GLY A 170 -22.13 34.50 -7.65
C GLY A 170 -21.87 33.15 -8.33
N PRO A 171 -20.62 32.88 -8.76
CA PRO A 171 -20.32 31.85 -9.78
C PRO A 171 -20.82 30.43 -9.47
N ARG A 172 -21.00 30.07 -8.20
CA ARG A 172 -21.50 28.75 -7.74
C ARG A 172 -22.93 28.77 -7.18
N VAL A 173 -23.72 29.80 -7.48
CA VAL A 173 -25.12 29.94 -7.01
C VAL A 173 -26.08 29.48 -8.10
N TYR A 174 -26.76 28.36 -7.85
CA TYR A 174 -27.83 27.86 -8.71
C TYR A 174 -29.20 28.27 -8.17
N GLU A 175 -30.12 28.69 -9.03
CA GLU A 175 -31.48 29.11 -8.67
C GLU A 175 -32.51 28.22 -9.35
N LEU A 176 -33.53 27.81 -8.58
CA LEU A 176 -34.61 26.93 -9.04
C LEU A 176 -35.97 27.55 -8.73
N SER A 177 -36.98 27.20 -9.50
CA SER A 177 -38.37 27.40 -9.07
C SER A 177 -38.74 26.39 -7.99
N GLU A 178 -39.70 26.72 -7.12
CA GLU A 178 -40.12 25.81 -6.04
C GLU A 178 -40.68 24.48 -6.60
N ALA A 179 -41.37 24.53 -7.74
CA ALA A 179 -41.83 23.35 -8.46
C ALA A 179 -40.66 22.50 -9.00
N ALA A 180 -39.64 23.13 -9.60
CA ALA A 180 -38.46 22.42 -10.09
C ALA A 180 -37.64 21.79 -8.94
N ALA A 181 -37.52 22.47 -7.79
CA ALA A 181 -36.85 21.92 -6.62
C ALA A 181 -37.59 20.70 -6.02
N LYS A 182 -38.93 20.72 -6.03
CA LYS A 182 -39.78 19.58 -5.63
C LYS A 182 -39.64 18.40 -6.61
N LEU A 183 -39.72 18.65 -7.92
CA LEU A 183 -39.52 17.64 -8.98
C LEU A 183 -38.09 17.06 -8.99
N ALA A 184 -37.10 17.85 -8.58
CA ALA A 184 -35.72 17.40 -8.41
C ALA A 184 -35.52 16.56 -7.13
N GLU A 185 -36.53 16.42 -6.26
CA GLU A 185 -36.43 15.75 -4.95
C GLU A 185 -35.30 16.33 -4.07
N ILE A 186 -35.15 17.66 -4.07
CA ILE A 186 -34.13 18.34 -3.27
C ILE A 186 -34.57 18.40 -1.81
N GLU A 187 -33.86 17.68 -0.95
CA GLU A 187 -34.09 17.69 0.50
C GLU A 187 -32.91 18.34 1.22
N THR A 188 -33.18 19.19 2.21
CA THR A 188 -32.14 19.85 3.03
C THR A 188 -32.15 19.36 4.48
N ALA A 189 -30.97 19.28 5.10
CA ALA A 189 -30.77 19.06 6.53
C ALA A 189 -30.05 20.26 7.17
N PRO A 190 -30.35 20.60 8.44
CA PRO A 190 -29.59 21.62 9.16
C PRO A 190 -28.19 21.12 9.52
N VAL A 191 -27.20 22.00 9.41
CA VAL A 191 -25.85 21.79 9.95
C VAL A 191 -25.92 21.95 11.47
N GLU A 192 -25.93 20.83 12.19
CA GLU A 192 -26.04 20.81 13.66
C GLU A 192 -24.73 20.46 14.36
N ARG A 193 -24.64 20.74 15.67
CA ARG A 193 -23.60 20.19 16.53
C ARG A 193 -24.18 19.01 17.29
N ARG A 194 -23.76 17.79 16.94
CA ARG A 194 -24.35 16.53 17.42
C ARG A 194 -23.26 15.64 18.04
N PRO A 195 -23.48 15.03 19.23
CA PRO A 195 -22.59 13.98 19.70
C PRO A 195 -22.73 12.79 18.75
N VAL A 196 -21.64 12.49 18.03
CA VAL A 196 -21.55 11.35 17.11
C VAL A 196 -20.47 10.40 17.63
N GLN A 197 -20.68 9.12 17.38
CA GLN A 197 -19.77 8.05 17.78
C GLN A 197 -19.40 7.23 16.54
N ARG A 198 -18.18 6.70 16.51
CA ARG A 198 -17.76 5.71 15.54
C ARG A 198 -17.88 4.34 16.18
N GLU A 199 -18.81 3.54 15.69
CA GLU A 199 -18.78 2.10 15.92
C GLU A 199 -17.61 1.50 15.13
N VAL A 200 -16.70 0.80 15.81
CA VAL A 200 -15.65 -0.03 15.18
C VAL A 200 -15.92 -1.48 15.55
N ARG A 201 -16.03 -2.35 14.54
CA ARG A 201 -16.25 -3.79 14.71
C ARG A 201 -14.95 -4.54 14.45
N PHE A 202 -14.68 -5.54 15.28
CA PHE A 202 -13.53 -6.43 15.17
C PHE A 202 -13.98 -7.88 15.14
N VAL A 203 -13.19 -8.70 14.46
CA VAL A 203 -13.12 -10.14 14.69
C VAL A 203 -11.85 -10.44 15.48
N GLY A 204 -11.83 -11.56 16.18
CA GLY A 204 -10.63 -11.98 16.91
C GLY A 204 -10.80 -13.34 17.57
N ARG A 205 -9.87 -13.65 18.47
CA ARG A 205 -9.91 -14.89 19.26
C ARG A 205 -9.39 -14.71 20.67
N VAL A 206 -9.95 -15.50 21.58
CA VAL A 206 -9.40 -15.73 22.92
C VAL A 206 -8.06 -16.46 22.78
N ASP A 207 -7.06 -16.07 23.54
CA ASP A 207 -5.71 -16.63 23.56
C ASP A 207 -5.18 -16.67 25.00
N TYR A 208 -4.07 -17.38 25.22
CA TYR A 208 -3.43 -17.45 26.53
C TYR A 208 -2.87 -16.09 26.96
N ASP A 209 -2.89 -15.81 28.26
CA ASP A 209 -2.07 -14.76 28.85
C ASP A 209 -0.62 -15.27 28.89
N GLU A 210 0.24 -14.77 27.99
CA GLU A 210 1.62 -15.24 27.87
C GLU A 210 2.49 -14.88 29.09
N THR A 211 2.03 -13.96 29.95
CA THR A 211 2.66 -13.69 31.27
C THR A 211 2.24 -14.68 32.35
N ARG A 212 1.36 -15.64 32.01
CA ARG A 212 0.84 -16.71 32.87
C ARG A 212 1.06 -18.10 32.27
N LEU A 213 2.06 -18.24 31.41
CA LEU A 213 2.58 -19.49 30.90
C LEU A 213 3.88 -19.86 31.63
N ASP A 214 3.84 -20.98 32.34
CA ASP A 214 4.96 -21.54 33.09
C ASP A 214 5.52 -22.77 32.34
N TYR A 215 6.79 -22.71 31.94
CA TYR A 215 7.45 -23.78 31.19
C TYR A 215 8.22 -24.72 32.14
N ILE A 216 7.82 -26.00 32.18
CA ILE A 216 8.52 -27.01 32.98
C ILE A 216 9.62 -27.64 32.12
N THR A 217 10.87 -27.33 32.46
CA THR A 217 12.06 -27.84 31.80
C THR A 217 12.75 -28.93 32.62
N ALA A 218 13.50 -29.81 31.97
CA ALA A 218 14.41 -30.71 32.68
C ALA A 218 15.59 -29.91 33.27
N TRP A 219 15.88 -30.07 34.56
CA TRP A 219 17.04 -29.42 35.20
C TRP A 219 18.34 -30.23 35.01
N PHE A 220 18.22 -31.54 34.91
CA PHE A 220 19.29 -32.50 34.66
C PHE A 220 18.92 -33.37 33.43
N PRO A 221 19.92 -33.90 32.69
CA PRO A 221 19.66 -34.83 31.58
C PRO A 221 19.16 -36.19 32.11
N GLY A 222 18.31 -36.88 31.35
CA GLY A 222 17.78 -38.19 31.76
C GLY A 222 16.67 -38.71 30.86
N ARG A 223 16.16 -39.92 31.14
CA ARG A 223 15.04 -40.56 30.44
C ARG A 223 13.74 -40.45 31.24
N LEU A 224 12.65 -40.14 30.57
CA LEU A 224 11.31 -40.04 31.16
C LEU A 224 10.68 -41.44 31.32
N ASP A 225 11.01 -42.15 32.40
CA ASP A 225 10.59 -43.53 32.65
C ASP A 225 9.08 -43.67 32.90
N ARG A 226 8.45 -42.61 33.42
CA ARG A 226 7.00 -42.52 33.62
C ARG A 226 6.54 -41.08 33.51
N LEU A 227 5.34 -40.86 32.96
CA LEU A 227 4.60 -39.60 33.10
C LEU A 227 3.41 -39.86 34.02
N PHE A 228 3.16 -38.95 34.97
CA PHE A 228 1.93 -38.92 35.76
C PHE A 228 0.86 -38.07 35.08
N VAL A 229 1.28 -37.03 34.34
CA VAL A 229 0.41 -36.27 33.44
C VAL A 229 0.72 -36.67 32.00
N ASP A 230 -0.14 -37.51 31.42
CA ASP A 230 0.03 -38.11 30.10
C ASP A 230 -0.78 -37.41 28.98
N PHE A 231 -1.83 -36.66 29.31
CA PHE A 231 -2.63 -35.84 28.37
C PHE A 231 -2.73 -34.36 28.77
N THR A 232 -3.00 -33.50 27.78
CA THR A 232 -3.19 -32.05 27.93
C THR A 232 -4.63 -31.70 28.33
N GLY A 233 -4.82 -30.59 29.05
CA GLY A 233 -6.07 -30.23 29.72
C GLY A 233 -6.14 -30.69 31.18
N THR A 234 -5.22 -31.55 31.61
CA THR A 234 -5.03 -31.94 33.02
C THR A 234 -4.76 -30.71 33.89
N ARG A 235 -5.51 -30.56 34.98
CA ARG A 235 -5.24 -29.59 36.05
C ARG A 235 -4.19 -30.16 37.00
N VAL A 236 -3.25 -29.32 37.42
CA VAL A 236 -2.24 -29.65 38.42
C VAL A 236 -2.16 -28.54 39.47
N GLU A 237 -1.87 -28.91 40.72
CA GLU A 237 -1.57 -28.01 41.82
C GLU A 237 -0.07 -27.98 42.13
N LYS A 238 0.37 -27.02 42.94
CA LYS A 238 1.78 -26.86 43.28
C LYS A 238 2.21 -28.00 44.22
N GLY A 239 3.12 -28.84 43.74
CA GLY A 239 3.62 -30.04 44.42
C GLY A 239 3.27 -31.35 43.72
N ASP A 240 2.29 -31.34 42.81
CA ASP A 240 1.82 -32.54 42.10
C ASP A 240 2.93 -33.22 41.30
N HIS A 241 2.91 -34.56 41.27
CA HIS A 241 3.83 -35.35 40.49
C HIS A 241 3.56 -35.20 38.99
N LEU A 242 4.59 -34.85 38.21
CA LEU A 242 4.49 -34.69 36.75
C LEU A 242 5.12 -35.87 36.00
N ALA A 243 6.34 -36.26 36.34
CA ALA A 243 7.07 -37.37 35.70
C ALA A 243 8.07 -38.06 36.67
N GLU A 244 8.36 -39.35 36.45
CA GLU A 244 9.56 -40.01 36.98
C GLU A 244 10.69 -39.92 35.93
N VAL A 245 11.87 -39.45 36.34
CA VAL A 245 13.06 -39.33 35.48
C VAL A 245 14.17 -40.24 36.01
N TYR A 246 14.73 -41.07 35.14
CA TYR A 246 15.98 -41.82 35.37
C TYR A 246 17.16 -40.99 34.84
N SER A 247 18.20 -40.78 35.65
CA SER A 247 19.37 -39.96 35.26
C SER A 247 20.66 -40.53 35.88
N PRO A 248 21.61 -41.02 35.05
CA PRO A 248 22.95 -41.42 35.52
C PRO A 248 23.69 -40.28 36.21
N GLU A 249 23.56 -39.05 35.72
CA GLU A 249 24.21 -37.86 36.27
C GLU A 249 23.66 -37.52 37.65
N LEU A 250 22.35 -37.69 37.87
CA LEU A 250 21.71 -37.55 39.18
C LEU A 250 22.10 -38.68 40.14
N ILE A 251 22.32 -39.90 39.65
CA ILE A 251 22.85 -41.02 40.44
C ILE A 251 24.24 -40.65 40.98
N SER A 252 25.17 -40.23 40.13
CA SER A 252 26.52 -39.83 40.58
C SER A 252 26.52 -38.62 41.52
N ALA A 253 25.64 -37.63 41.30
CA ALA A 253 25.53 -36.47 42.21
C ALA A 253 24.94 -36.84 43.59
N GLN A 254 24.11 -37.89 43.68
CA GLN A 254 23.66 -38.43 44.96
C GLN A 254 24.76 -39.24 45.67
N GLU A 255 25.56 -40.02 44.92
CA GLU A 255 26.72 -40.73 45.48
C GLU A 255 27.75 -39.75 46.08
N GLU A 256 28.02 -38.64 45.39
CA GLU A 256 28.88 -37.54 45.85
C GLU A 256 28.39 -36.96 47.19
N LEU A 257 27.08 -36.67 47.32
CA LEU A 257 26.49 -36.21 48.58
C LEU A 257 26.61 -37.27 49.69
N LEU A 258 26.28 -38.53 49.40
CA LEU A 258 26.33 -39.61 50.39
C LEU A 258 27.77 -39.88 50.87
N GLN A 259 28.75 -39.84 49.97
CA GLN A 259 30.17 -39.94 50.32
C GLN A 259 30.64 -38.76 51.18
N ALA A 260 30.24 -37.53 50.83
CA ALA A 260 30.54 -36.33 51.63
C ALA A 260 29.94 -36.42 53.04
N VAL A 261 28.68 -36.85 53.18
CA VAL A 261 28.01 -37.03 54.48
C VAL A 261 28.68 -38.13 55.31
N VAL A 262 29.12 -39.24 54.70
CA VAL A 262 29.89 -40.29 55.38
C VAL A 262 31.27 -39.79 55.81
N ALA A 263 31.93 -38.95 55.01
CA ALA A 263 33.21 -38.32 55.37
C ALA A 263 33.05 -37.33 56.55
N GLN A 264 32.01 -36.49 56.53
CA GLN A 264 31.70 -35.57 57.63
C GLN A 264 31.48 -36.35 58.95
N ARG A 265 30.60 -37.36 58.95
CA ARG A 265 30.32 -38.18 60.16
C ARG A 265 31.57 -38.87 60.72
N LYS A 266 32.51 -39.29 59.87
CA LYS A 266 33.81 -39.85 60.30
C LYS A 266 34.72 -38.79 60.93
N LEU A 267 34.74 -37.57 60.40
CA LEU A 267 35.55 -36.47 60.92
C LEU A 267 34.96 -35.84 62.18
N GLU A 268 33.64 -35.90 62.39
CA GLU A 268 33.00 -35.51 63.65
C GLU A 268 33.47 -36.37 64.84
N ALA A 269 33.85 -37.63 64.60
CA ALA A 269 34.33 -38.57 65.62
C ALA A 269 35.82 -38.45 66.00
N GLY A 270 36.60 -37.53 65.40
CA GLY A 270 38.02 -37.37 65.74
C GLY A 270 38.88 -36.43 64.88
N GLY A 271 38.29 -35.67 63.96
CA GLY A 271 39.01 -34.75 63.06
C GLY A 271 39.33 -33.39 63.69
N SER A 272 40.32 -32.70 63.14
CA SER A 272 40.65 -31.32 63.53
C SER A 272 39.52 -30.34 63.20
N PRO A 273 39.44 -29.15 63.85
CA PRO A 273 38.38 -28.18 63.58
C PRO A 273 38.26 -27.81 62.09
N LEU A 274 39.38 -27.49 61.44
CA LEU A 274 39.46 -27.11 60.02
C LEU A 274 38.98 -28.23 59.07
N LEU A 275 39.28 -29.50 59.40
CA LEU A 275 38.84 -30.64 58.59
C LEU A 275 37.33 -30.89 58.72
N ARG A 276 36.75 -30.67 59.90
CA ARG A 276 35.29 -30.74 60.11
C ARG A 276 34.56 -29.62 59.37
N GLU A 277 35.08 -28.39 59.42
CA GLU A 277 34.56 -27.25 58.66
C GLU A 277 34.60 -27.49 57.15
N THR A 278 35.75 -27.95 56.62
CA THR A 278 35.90 -28.28 55.19
C THR A 278 34.92 -29.38 54.77
N ALA A 279 34.76 -30.44 55.58
CA ALA A 279 33.82 -31.53 55.27
C ALA A 279 32.35 -31.06 55.27
N ALA A 280 31.97 -30.19 56.22
CA ALA A 280 30.65 -29.58 56.24
C ALA A 280 30.41 -28.71 54.99
N GLN A 281 31.42 -27.97 54.53
CA GLN A 281 31.34 -27.17 53.30
C GLN A 281 31.21 -28.04 52.03
N THR A 282 31.87 -29.20 51.98
CA THR A 282 31.68 -30.18 50.89
C THR A 282 30.24 -30.70 50.87
N VAL A 283 29.68 -31.06 52.04
CA VAL A 283 28.28 -31.51 52.15
C VAL A 283 27.30 -30.40 51.76
N ALA A 284 27.54 -29.15 52.18
CA ALA A 284 26.74 -28.00 51.75
C ALA A 284 26.77 -27.82 50.22
N SER A 285 27.95 -27.92 49.61
CA SER A 285 28.13 -27.80 48.15
C SER A 285 27.40 -28.91 47.38
N ALA A 286 27.43 -30.15 47.87
CA ALA A 286 26.71 -31.28 47.27
C ALA A 286 25.18 -31.15 47.42
N ARG A 287 24.70 -30.64 48.56
CA ARG A 287 23.27 -30.30 48.76
C ARG A 287 22.81 -29.19 47.80
N ASP A 288 23.60 -28.13 47.66
CA ASP A 288 23.27 -27.02 46.77
C ASP A 288 23.29 -27.44 45.28
N LYS A 289 24.19 -28.33 44.88
CA LYS A 289 24.18 -28.95 43.54
C LYS A 289 22.85 -29.63 43.24
N LEU A 290 22.36 -30.49 44.14
CA LEU A 290 21.05 -31.15 43.99
C LEU A 290 19.87 -30.16 44.05
N ARG A 291 19.93 -29.15 44.92
CA ARG A 291 18.91 -28.11 45.04
C ARG A 291 18.79 -27.26 43.77
N LEU A 292 19.93 -26.93 43.14
CA LEU A 292 19.98 -26.22 41.85
C LEU A 292 19.49 -27.11 40.68
N TRP A 293 19.59 -28.43 40.82
CA TRP A 293 18.98 -29.42 39.92
C TRP A 293 17.49 -29.69 40.20
N GLY A 294 16.84 -28.85 41.01
CA GLY A 294 15.39 -28.85 41.22
C GLY A 294 14.87 -29.83 42.28
N LEU A 295 15.76 -30.54 42.99
CA LEU A 295 15.33 -31.42 44.08
C LEU A 295 14.82 -30.60 45.27
N SER A 296 13.70 -31.02 45.87
CA SER A 296 13.18 -30.40 47.08
C SER A 296 14.10 -30.69 48.28
N ALA A 297 14.11 -29.80 49.28
CA ALA A 297 14.85 -30.03 50.52
C ALA A 297 14.43 -31.34 51.23
N GLU A 298 13.18 -31.75 51.07
CA GLU A 298 12.66 -33.02 51.60
C GLU A 298 13.16 -34.24 50.80
N GLN A 299 13.28 -34.15 49.47
CA GLN A 299 13.89 -35.19 48.65
C GLN A 299 15.37 -35.39 49.02
N ILE A 300 16.13 -34.31 49.16
CA ILE A 300 17.55 -34.34 49.59
C ILE A 300 17.65 -34.93 51.01
N ALA A 301 16.85 -34.46 51.96
CA ALA A 301 16.82 -35.01 53.32
C ALA A 301 16.30 -36.45 53.38
N SER A 302 15.56 -36.94 52.38
CA SER A 302 15.17 -38.35 52.27
C SER A 302 16.36 -39.23 51.87
N ILE A 303 17.15 -38.80 50.87
CA ILE A 303 18.36 -39.49 50.41
C ILE A 303 19.41 -39.59 51.54
N GLU A 304 19.63 -38.50 52.29
CA GLU A 304 20.57 -38.49 53.43
C GLU A 304 20.14 -39.36 54.62
N ARG A 305 18.82 -39.57 54.81
CA ARG A 305 18.24 -40.45 55.83
C ARG A 305 18.22 -41.91 55.40
N SER A 306 17.96 -42.19 54.12
CA SER A 306 17.92 -43.54 53.59
C SER A 306 19.32 -44.16 53.44
N GLY A 307 20.34 -43.32 53.23
CA GLY A 307 21.70 -43.75 52.89
C GLY A 307 21.80 -44.43 51.52
N LYS A 308 20.80 -44.24 50.66
CA LYS A 308 20.67 -44.91 49.35
C LYS A 308 20.34 -43.91 48.26
N VAL A 309 20.98 -44.10 47.11
CA VAL A 309 20.70 -43.37 45.86
C VAL A 309 19.30 -43.75 45.36
N ALA A 310 18.55 -42.76 44.87
CA ALA A 310 17.34 -42.98 44.10
C ALA A 310 17.67 -43.03 42.59
N GLU A 311 17.44 -44.18 41.96
CA GLU A 311 17.63 -44.37 40.50
C GLU A 311 16.65 -43.53 39.67
N ARG A 312 15.44 -43.31 40.20
CA ARG A 312 14.35 -42.54 39.59
C ARG A 312 13.90 -41.46 40.55
N LEU A 313 13.78 -40.24 40.07
CA LEU A 313 13.30 -39.08 40.82
C LEU A 313 11.98 -38.58 40.23
N THR A 314 11.00 -38.29 41.09
CA THR A 314 9.78 -37.60 40.69
C THR A 314 10.03 -36.09 40.54
N VAL A 315 9.78 -35.57 39.35
CA VAL A 315 9.65 -34.14 39.07
C VAL A 315 8.26 -33.67 39.47
N ASN A 316 8.20 -32.67 40.35
CA ASN A 316 6.95 -32.09 40.87
C ASN A 316 6.65 -30.73 40.21
N ALA A 317 5.38 -30.34 40.21
CA ALA A 317 4.91 -29.07 39.67
C ALA A 317 5.32 -27.88 40.58
N PRO A 318 6.10 -26.89 40.09
CA PRO A 318 6.50 -25.72 40.88
C PRO A 318 5.37 -24.69 41.04
N VAL A 319 4.34 -24.78 40.20
CA VAL A 319 3.16 -23.91 40.12
C VAL A 319 1.90 -24.74 39.83
N GLY A 320 0.72 -24.23 40.19
CA GLY A 320 -0.56 -24.81 39.81
C GLY A 320 -1.16 -24.16 38.56
N GLY A 321 -1.88 -24.93 37.76
CA GLY A 321 -2.52 -24.48 36.51
C GLY A 321 -3.10 -25.64 35.70
N ILE A 322 -3.20 -25.46 34.38
CA ILE A 322 -3.66 -26.48 33.42
C ILE A 322 -2.54 -26.76 32.41
N VAL A 323 -2.23 -28.03 32.16
CA VAL A 323 -1.19 -28.45 31.21
C VAL A 323 -1.70 -28.27 29.79
N VAL A 324 -1.26 -27.20 29.11
CA VAL A 324 -1.71 -26.86 27.74
C VAL A 324 -0.90 -27.54 26.66
N HIS A 325 0.38 -27.82 26.93
CA HIS A 325 1.23 -28.61 26.05
C HIS A 325 2.03 -29.65 26.84
N LYS A 326 2.09 -30.86 26.28
CA LYS A 326 3.01 -31.92 26.66
C LYS A 326 4.02 -32.05 25.52
N ASN A 327 5.27 -31.68 25.76
CA ASN A 327 6.32 -31.61 24.76
C ASN A 327 7.14 -32.90 24.62
N LYS A 328 6.99 -33.84 25.57
CA LYS A 328 7.72 -35.10 25.64
C LYS A 328 6.82 -36.27 26.02
N ASN A 329 7.21 -37.47 25.61
CA ASN A 329 6.53 -38.72 25.88
C ASN A 329 7.35 -39.62 26.83
N ARG A 330 6.69 -40.66 27.35
CA ARG A 330 7.34 -41.71 28.13
C ARG A 330 8.35 -42.45 27.27
N GLY A 331 9.58 -42.60 27.76
CA GLY A 331 10.71 -43.20 27.05
C GLY A 331 11.65 -42.19 26.39
N ASP A 332 11.22 -40.93 26.19
CA ASP A 332 12.08 -39.89 25.63
C ASP A 332 13.28 -39.61 26.55
N TYR A 333 14.44 -39.35 25.95
CA TYR A 333 15.55 -38.68 26.65
C TYR A 333 15.35 -37.16 26.57
N VAL A 334 15.65 -36.48 27.67
CA VAL A 334 15.62 -35.02 27.80
C VAL A 334 16.99 -34.48 28.18
N LYS A 335 17.31 -33.28 27.68
CA LYS A 335 18.52 -32.53 28.05
C LYS A 335 18.18 -31.39 29.02
N THR A 336 19.13 -30.94 29.83
CA THR A 336 18.95 -29.74 30.68
C THR A 336 18.46 -28.55 29.85
N GLY A 337 17.42 -27.87 30.33
CA GLY A 337 16.75 -26.75 29.66
C GLY A 337 15.66 -27.15 28.66
N GLU A 338 15.54 -28.44 28.32
CA GLU A 338 14.52 -28.92 27.38
C GLU A 338 13.12 -28.97 28.03
N ARG A 339 12.11 -28.48 27.31
CA ARG A 339 10.72 -28.38 27.81
C ARG A 339 10.04 -29.75 27.84
N ILE A 340 9.46 -30.10 28.98
CA ILE A 340 8.65 -31.32 29.19
C ILE A 340 7.16 -30.96 29.10
N TYR A 341 6.75 -29.89 29.78
CA TYR A 341 5.37 -29.40 29.82
C TYR A 341 5.29 -27.88 29.72
N THR A 342 4.15 -27.37 29.27
CA THR A 342 3.73 -25.97 29.46
C THR A 342 2.44 -25.94 30.28
N ILE A 343 2.46 -25.22 31.40
CA ILE A 343 1.32 -25.00 32.29
C ILE A 343 0.79 -23.58 32.05
N ALA A 344 -0.52 -23.40 31.99
CA ALA A 344 -1.18 -22.12 31.86
C ALA A 344 -2.15 -21.87 33.01
N ARG A 345 -2.21 -20.62 33.51
CA ARG A 345 -3.26 -20.18 34.44
C ARG A 345 -4.34 -19.43 33.67
N LEU A 346 -5.50 -20.07 33.51
CA LEU A 346 -6.60 -19.58 32.65
C LEU A 346 -7.60 -18.66 33.38
N ASP A 347 -7.29 -18.19 34.58
CA ASP A 347 -8.11 -17.28 35.39
C ASP A 347 -8.13 -15.84 34.83
N ARG A 348 -7.16 -15.51 33.99
CA ARG A 348 -7.14 -14.31 33.14
C ARG A 348 -6.72 -14.73 31.74
N LEU A 349 -7.39 -14.20 30.72
CA LEU A 349 -7.08 -14.50 29.31
C LEU A 349 -6.89 -13.23 28.51
N TRP A 350 -6.23 -13.38 27.36
CA TRP A 350 -6.09 -12.32 26.37
C TRP A 350 -7.13 -12.51 25.27
N VAL A 351 -7.67 -11.41 24.76
CA VAL A 351 -8.47 -11.43 23.53
C VAL A 351 -7.70 -10.64 22.49
N LYS A 352 -7.25 -11.34 21.44
CA LYS A 352 -6.48 -10.77 20.34
C LYS A 352 -7.47 -10.46 19.21
N LEU A 353 -7.82 -9.18 19.09
CA LEU A 353 -8.68 -8.62 18.05
C LEU A 353 -7.85 -8.15 16.86
N GLU A 354 -8.45 -8.14 15.68
CA GLU A 354 -7.87 -7.58 14.46
C GLU A 354 -8.59 -6.29 14.08
N ALA A 355 -7.84 -5.19 14.01
CA ALA A 355 -8.32 -3.86 13.66
C ALA A 355 -7.77 -3.42 12.30
N TYR A 356 -8.64 -2.99 11.38
CA TYR A 356 -8.20 -2.50 10.08
C TYR A 356 -7.40 -1.19 10.18
N GLU A 357 -6.46 -1.00 9.25
CA GLU A 357 -5.65 0.21 9.07
C GLU A 357 -6.51 1.50 9.08
N SER A 358 -7.73 1.44 8.51
CA SER A 358 -8.72 2.52 8.48
C SER A 358 -9.29 2.95 9.83
N ASP A 359 -9.23 2.08 10.84
CA ASP A 359 -9.91 2.29 12.13
C ASP A 359 -8.94 2.54 13.30
N LEU A 360 -7.63 2.40 13.07
CA LEU A 360 -6.55 2.87 13.95
C LEU A 360 -6.66 4.35 14.40
N PRO A 361 -7.23 5.30 13.63
CA PRO A 361 -7.46 6.66 14.12
C PRO A 361 -8.43 6.73 15.31
N TRP A 362 -9.27 5.72 15.50
CA TRP A 362 -10.32 5.71 16.53
C TRP A 362 -9.89 4.98 17.81
N ILE A 363 -9.07 3.94 17.67
CA ILE A 363 -8.73 2.99 18.73
C ILE A 363 -7.60 3.53 19.60
N ARG A 364 -7.78 3.51 20.92
CA ARG A 364 -6.84 4.02 21.92
C ARG A 364 -6.71 3.07 23.10
N TYR A 365 -5.55 3.12 23.75
CA TYR A 365 -5.30 2.43 25.00
C TYR A 365 -6.33 2.81 26.05
N GLY A 366 -6.64 1.88 26.94
CA GLY A 366 -7.62 2.05 28.01
C GLY A 366 -9.08 1.97 27.58
N GLN A 367 -9.43 2.08 26.30
CA GLN A 367 -10.83 1.97 25.85
C GLN A 367 -11.47 0.63 26.23
N VAL A 368 -12.74 0.66 26.63
CA VAL A 368 -13.56 -0.54 26.87
C VAL A 368 -14.11 -1.03 25.53
N VAL A 369 -13.94 -2.32 25.27
CA VAL A 369 -14.47 -3.02 24.10
C VAL A 369 -15.41 -4.10 24.60
N ARG A 370 -16.63 -4.13 24.05
CA ARG A 370 -17.62 -5.17 24.33
C ARG A 370 -17.48 -6.28 23.32
N PHE A 371 -17.58 -7.53 23.73
CA PHE A 371 -17.49 -8.66 22.82
C PHE A 371 -18.39 -9.82 23.22
N GLU A 372 -18.81 -10.56 22.20
CA GLU A 372 -19.60 -11.78 22.33
C GLU A 372 -18.81 -12.96 21.77
N THR A 373 -19.17 -14.17 22.19
CA THR A 373 -18.58 -15.42 21.70
C THR A 373 -19.68 -16.35 21.21
N GLU A 374 -19.40 -17.12 20.16
CA GLU A 374 -20.40 -18.03 19.57
C GLU A 374 -20.78 -19.19 20.53
N ALA A 375 -19.96 -19.44 21.56
CA ALA A 375 -20.23 -20.38 22.63
C ALA A 375 -21.24 -19.87 23.68
N TYR A 376 -21.46 -18.55 23.77
CA TYR A 376 -22.38 -17.92 24.73
C TYR A 376 -23.16 -16.76 24.07
N PRO A 377 -24.12 -17.05 23.17
CA PRO A 377 -24.91 -16.03 22.48
C PRO A 377 -25.65 -15.11 23.45
N GLY A 378 -25.63 -13.79 23.21
CA GLY A 378 -26.27 -12.79 24.06
C GLY A 378 -25.60 -12.53 25.41
N VAL A 379 -24.49 -13.21 25.73
CA VAL A 379 -23.64 -12.88 26.87
C VAL A 379 -22.55 -11.91 26.42
N VAL A 380 -22.73 -10.63 26.75
CA VAL A 380 -21.73 -9.59 26.51
C VAL A 380 -20.64 -9.67 27.57
N PHE A 381 -19.40 -9.82 27.13
CA PHE A 381 -18.19 -9.69 27.94
C PHE A 381 -17.55 -8.31 27.68
N GLU A 382 -16.89 -7.74 28.68
CA GLU A 382 -16.14 -6.49 28.52
C GLU A 382 -14.64 -6.76 28.69
N GLY A 383 -13.82 -6.20 27.81
CA GLY A 383 -12.36 -6.23 27.89
C GLY A 383 -11.78 -4.85 27.59
N ARG A 384 -10.66 -4.50 28.23
CA ARG A 384 -10.04 -3.17 28.07
C ARG A 384 -8.83 -3.25 27.13
N VAL A 385 -8.65 -2.28 26.23
CA VAL A 385 -7.49 -2.21 25.31
C VAL A 385 -6.21 -1.96 26.11
N VAL A 386 -5.31 -2.95 26.14
CA VAL A 386 -4.03 -2.86 26.90
C VAL A 386 -2.80 -2.77 26.01
N PHE A 387 -2.91 -3.19 24.75
CA PHE A 387 -1.83 -3.15 23.78
C PHE A 387 -2.40 -3.04 22.36
N ILE A 388 -1.77 -2.19 21.55
CA ILE A 388 -2.01 -2.03 20.12
C ILE A 388 -0.67 -2.30 19.46
N ASP A 389 -0.59 -3.33 18.64
CA ASP A 389 0.64 -3.78 17.97
C ASP A 389 1.22 -2.65 17.11
N PRO A 390 2.49 -2.24 17.29
CA PRO A 390 3.11 -1.22 16.44
C PRO A 390 3.35 -1.69 15.01
N VAL A 391 3.19 -2.99 14.71
CA VAL A 391 3.36 -3.58 13.38
C VAL A 391 2.01 -3.89 12.75
N LEU A 392 1.80 -3.41 11.52
CA LEU A 392 0.70 -3.78 10.65
C LEU A 392 1.00 -5.14 9.99
N ASP A 393 0.07 -6.09 10.05
CA ASP A 393 0.17 -7.33 9.26
C ASP A 393 -0.07 -6.99 7.78
N GLU A 394 0.97 -7.07 6.96
CA GLU A 394 0.91 -6.67 5.54
C GLU A 394 -0.10 -7.47 4.71
N ARG A 395 -0.43 -8.71 5.14
CA ARG A 395 -1.26 -9.66 4.42
C ARG A 395 -2.75 -9.47 4.73
N THR A 396 -3.10 -9.18 5.98
CA THR A 396 -4.50 -8.90 6.37
C THR A 396 -4.85 -7.41 6.34
N ARG A 397 -3.84 -6.53 6.38
CA ARG A 397 -3.99 -5.08 6.65
C ARG A 397 -4.72 -4.80 7.97
N THR A 398 -4.44 -5.64 8.97
CA THR A 398 -4.92 -5.49 10.33
C THR A 398 -3.75 -5.32 11.32
N VAL A 399 -3.99 -4.53 12.35
CA VAL A 399 -3.17 -4.42 13.56
C VAL A 399 -3.81 -5.23 14.66
N LYS A 400 -3.00 -5.91 15.47
CA LYS A 400 -3.49 -6.71 16.59
C LYS A 400 -3.77 -5.80 17.80
N VAL A 401 -5.01 -5.79 18.25
CA VAL A 401 -5.45 -5.06 19.45
C VAL A 401 -5.72 -6.09 20.54
N ARG A 402 -4.96 -6.04 21.62
CA ARG A 402 -5.09 -6.97 22.75
C ARG A 402 -5.98 -6.36 23.83
N LEU A 403 -7.00 -7.12 24.23
CA LEU A 403 -7.73 -6.90 25.46
C LEU A 403 -7.25 -7.87 26.55
N ASN A 404 -7.28 -7.41 27.80
CA ASN A 404 -7.20 -8.31 28.97
C ASN A 404 -8.61 -8.54 29.52
N VAL A 405 -8.92 -9.80 29.87
CA VAL A 405 -10.25 -10.23 30.34
C VAL A 405 -10.13 -11.15 31.55
N ASP A 406 -11.01 -10.97 32.54
CA ASP A 406 -11.14 -11.88 33.70
C ASP A 406 -11.91 -13.15 33.28
N ASN A 407 -11.41 -14.32 33.68
CA ASN A 407 -11.98 -15.63 33.36
C ASN A 407 -11.99 -16.56 34.59
N ARG A 408 -12.16 -16.00 35.80
CA ARG A 408 -12.30 -16.78 37.05
C ARG A 408 -13.43 -17.81 37.03
N ASP A 409 -14.45 -17.58 36.21
CA ASP A 409 -15.57 -18.51 36.01
C ASP A 409 -15.28 -19.64 34.99
N GLY A 410 -14.15 -19.57 34.29
CA GLY A 410 -13.72 -20.56 33.31
C GLY A 410 -14.60 -20.69 32.06
N ARG A 411 -15.49 -19.72 31.78
CA ARG A 411 -16.37 -19.76 30.60
C ARG A 411 -15.60 -19.59 29.30
N LEU A 412 -14.70 -18.60 29.25
CA LEU A 412 -13.87 -18.35 28.07
C LEU A 412 -12.77 -19.40 27.96
N LYS A 413 -12.54 -19.88 26.74
CA LYS A 413 -11.54 -20.90 26.41
C LYS A 413 -10.61 -20.39 25.30
N PRO A 414 -9.29 -20.50 25.45
CA PRO A 414 -8.34 -20.19 24.38
C PRO A 414 -8.70 -20.88 23.06
N GLY A 415 -8.58 -20.14 21.95
CA GLY A 415 -9.01 -20.57 20.62
C GLY A 415 -10.46 -20.23 20.24
N GLN A 416 -11.33 -19.82 21.19
CA GLN A 416 -12.68 -19.36 20.86
C GLN A 416 -12.63 -18.09 20.00
N PHE A 417 -13.44 -18.05 18.94
CA PHE A 417 -13.68 -16.83 18.16
C PHE A 417 -14.54 -15.84 18.94
N VAL A 418 -14.24 -14.56 18.77
CA VAL A 418 -15.01 -13.45 19.34
C VAL A 418 -15.42 -12.47 18.24
N ARG A 419 -16.56 -11.82 18.45
CA ARG A 419 -17.01 -10.65 17.69
C ARG A 419 -17.09 -9.49 18.65
N ALA A 420 -16.41 -8.38 18.35
CA ALA A 420 -16.21 -7.29 19.29
C ALA A 420 -16.58 -5.94 18.69
N THR A 421 -17.05 -5.02 19.54
CA THR A 421 -17.48 -3.67 19.17
C THR A 421 -16.90 -2.65 20.14
N LEU A 422 -16.26 -1.62 19.58
CA LEU A 422 -15.83 -0.42 20.27
C LEU A 422 -16.75 0.74 19.87
N GLU A 423 -17.30 1.42 20.87
CA GLU A 423 -18.01 2.69 20.71
C GLU A 423 -17.01 3.81 20.97
N ALA A 424 -16.54 4.49 19.91
CA ALA A 424 -15.55 5.55 20.02
C ALA A 424 -16.24 6.94 19.94
N PRO A 425 -16.47 7.64 21.06
CA PRO A 425 -17.13 8.95 21.06
C PRO A 425 -16.18 10.05 20.58
N LEU A 426 -16.72 11.02 19.83
CA LEU A 426 -15.92 12.04 19.14
C LEU A 426 -16.05 13.43 19.75
N ALA A 427 -14.89 14.00 20.09
CA ALA A 427 -14.74 15.40 20.49
C ALA A 427 -14.96 16.36 19.31
N ALA A 428 -15.04 17.66 19.61
CA ALA A 428 -15.26 18.74 18.63
C ALA A 428 -14.36 18.69 17.38
N GLU A 429 -13.13 18.20 17.51
CA GLU A 429 -12.10 18.15 16.45
C GLU A 429 -12.02 16.81 15.68
N GLY A 430 -12.82 15.82 16.10
CA GLY A 430 -12.75 14.43 15.62
C GLY A 430 -11.75 13.53 16.35
N ALA A 431 -11.21 13.97 17.51
CA ALA A 431 -10.42 13.10 18.38
C ALA A 431 -11.33 12.15 19.19
N THR A 432 -10.91 10.90 19.37
CA THR A 432 -11.59 9.93 20.23
C THR A 432 -11.19 10.12 21.69
N LEU A 433 -12.17 9.95 22.57
CA LEU A 433 -12.00 10.08 24.02
C LEU A 433 -12.39 8.77 24.71
N ASP A 434 -11.72 8.45 25.82
CA ASP A 434 -12.25 7.54 26.83
C ASP A 434 -12.59 8.36 28.09
N PRO A 435 -13.88 8.58 28.39
CA PRO A 435 -14.29 9.28 29.61
C PRO A 435 -13.85 8.60 30.92
N SER A 436 -13.60 7.28 30.89
CA SER A 436 -13.21 6.51 32.09
C SER A 436 -11.75 6.71 32.52
N LEU A 437 -10.92 7.33 31.66
CA LEU A 437 -9.53 7.68 31.97
C LEU A 437 -9.35 9.11 32.51
N ALA A 438 -10.37 9.96 32.47
CA ALA A 438 -10.25 11.37 32.84
C ALA A 438 -9.86 11.52 34.33
N GLY A 439 -8.72 12.16 34.60
CA GLY A 439 -8.18 12.34 35.94
C GLY A 439 -7.61 11.07 36.58
N ARG A 440 -7.44 9.98 35.81
CA ARG A 440 -6.84 8.73 36.28
C ARG A 440 -5.32 8.76 36.16
N TRP A 441 -4.66 7.96 37.00
CA TRP A 441 -3.21 7.77 36.99
C TRP A 441 -2.88 6.37 36.47
N ILE A 442 -1.92 6.27 35.54
CA ILE A 442 -1.62 5.06 34.76
C ILE A 442 -0.10 4.83 34.67
N CYS A 443 0.32 3.56 34.55
CA CYS A 443 1.74 3.23 34.36
C CYS A 443 2.13 3.29 32.87
N PRO A 444 3.18 4.04 32.48
CA PRO A 444 3.66 4.08 31.08
C PRO A 444 4.02 2.71 30.49
N MET A 445 4.44 1.75 31.33
CA MET A 445 4.82 0.39 30.92
C MET A 445 3.69 -0.64 31.11
N HIS A 446 2.63 -0.31 31.87
CA HIS A 446 1.56 -1.24 32.23
C HIS A 446 0.20 -0.53 32.15
N PRO A 447 -0.40 -0.37 30.96
CA PRO A 447 -1.67 0.35 30.78
C PRO A 447 -2.87 -0.24 31.55
N ASP A 448 -2.80 -1.50 32.00
CA ASP A 448 -3.72 -2.11 32.96
C ASP A 448 -3.77 -1.40 34.32
N VAL A 449 -2.65 -0.85 34.78
CA VAL A 449 -2.49 -0.37 36.16
C VAL A 449 -2.97 1.06 36.27
N ILE A 450 -4.28 1.19 36.50
CA ILE A 450 -5.01 2.44 36.63
C ILE A 450 -5.38 2.68 38.10
N LYS A 451 -5.08 3.87 38.64
CA LYS A 451 -5.44 4.30 40.01
C LYS A 451 -6.10 5.68 39.99
N ASP A 452 -6.81 6.01 41.08
CA ASP A 452 -7.49 7.30 41.28
C ASP A 452 -6.52 8.45 41.67
N GLY A 453 -5.24 8.15 41.91
CA GLY A 453 -4.26 9.14 42.37
C GLY A 453 -2.80 8.72 42.12
N PRO A 454 -1.84 9.64 42.36
CA PRO A 454 -0.42 9.39 42.19
C PRO A 454 0.09 8.28 43.11
N GLY A 455 1.07 7.51 42.65
CA GLY A 455 1.67 6.42 43.40
C GLY A 455 2.61 5.59 42.53
N ALA A 456 3.00 4.41 43.03
CA ALA A 456 3.76 3.42 42.25
C ALA A 456 2.84 2.42 41.53
N CYS A 457 3.35 1.89 40.41
CA CYS A 457 2.77 0.76 39.69
C CYS A 457 3.04 -0.56 40.43
N ASP A 458 2.00 -1.35 40.69
CA ASP A 458 2.11 -2.60 41.45
C ASP A 458 2.85 -3.72 40.69
N ALA A 459 3.00 -3.58 39.36
CA ALA A 459 3.68 -4.55 38.51
C ALA A 459 5.19 -4.27 38.31
N CYS A 460 5.64 -3.01 38.42
CA CYS A 460 7.04 -2.64 38.14
C CYS A 460 7.64 -1.52 39.01
N GLY A 461 6.93 -1.03 40.02
CA GLY A 461 7.41 0.02 40.94
C GLY A 461 7.53 1.43 40.35
N MET A 462 7.47 1.60 39.03
CA MET A 462 7.54 2.91 38.37
C MET A 462 6.46 3.88 38.87
N PRO A 463 6.74 5.19 38.97
CA PRO A 463 5.71 6.18 39.26
C PRO A 463 4.63 6.18 38.17
N LEU A 464 3.38 6.23 38.59
CA LEU A 464 2.24 6.47 37.72
C LEU A 464 2.27 7.93 37.22
N VAL A 465 1.73 8.16 36.02
CA VAL A 465 1.54 9.49 35.43
C VAL A 465 0.05 9.74 35.19
N PRO A 466 -0.42 11.00 35.10
CA PRO A 466 -1.79 11.27 34.67
C PRO A 466 -2.03 10.70 33.27
N ALA A 467 -3.19 10.09 33.05
CA ALA A 467 -3.57 9.52 31.75
C ALA A 467 -3.53 10.59 30.64
N GLU A 468 -3.86 11.83 31.00
CA GLU A 468 -3.74 13.09 30.25
C GLU A 468 -2.37 13.28 29.56
N ARG A 469 -1.29 12.71 30.11
CA ARG A 469 0.07 12.87 29.58
C ARG A 469 0.45 11.82 28.52
N LEU A 470 -0.14 10.63 28.57
CA LEU A 470 0.15 9.54 27.64
C LEU A 470 -0.89 9.47 26.51
N TYR A 471 -2.13 9.84 26.83
CA TYR A 471 -3.28 9.74 25.97
C TYR A 471 -4.05 11.06 25.98
N ARG A 472 -4.66 11.42 24.85
CA ARG A 472 -5.52 12.62 24.77
C ARG A 472 -6.85 12.36 25.47
N THR A 473 -6.85 12.32 26.80
CA THR A 473 -8.07 12.48 27.59
C THR A 473 -8.57 13.93 27.44
N ALA A 474 -9.84 14.17 27.77
CA ALA A 474 -10.43 15.51 27.63
C ALA A 474 -10.32 16.29 28.94
N GLU A 475 -9.31 17.16 29.03
CA GLU A 475 -9.41 18.35 29.87
C GLU A 475 -10.58 19.26 29.41
N GLY A 476 -10.86 20.28 30.24
CA GLY A 476 -12.10 21.05 30.28
C GLY A 476 -12.76 21.46 28.95
N SER A 477 -14.10 21.49 28.98
CA SER A 477 -15.01 22.03 27.94
C SER A 477 -15.08 21.27 26.61
N ALA A 478 -13.99 20.62 26.15
CA ALA A 478 -13.96 19.90 24.87
C ALA A 478 -15.03 18.77 24.76
N LEU A 479 -15.34 18.12 25.88
CA LEU A 479 -16.43 17.14 26.01
C LEU A 479 -17.85 17.74 25.89
N ARG A 480 -18.03 19.04 26.16
CA ARG A 480 -19.35 19.70 26.19
C ARG A 480 -19.79 20.28 24.85
N THR A 481 -18.87 20.48 23.92
CA THR A 481 -19.17 21.06 22.60
C THR A 481 -19.11 19.98 21.53
N PRO A 482 -20.25 19.36 21.16
CA PRO A 482 -20.24 18.33 20.12
C PRO A 482 -19.72 18.86 18.76
N PRO A 483 -19.10 18.00 17.94
CA PRO A 483 -18.58 18.38 16.62
C PRO A 483 -19.71 18.92 15.72
N LEU A 484 -19.34 19.84 14.82
CA LEU A 484 -20.23 20.30 13.76
C LEU A 484 -20.33 19.18 12.71
N VAL A 485 -21.52 18.76 12.32
CA VAL A 485 -21.73 17.61 11.43
C VAL A 485 -22.68 17.90 10.29
N VAL A 486 -22.50 17.14 9.19
CA VAL A 486 -23.45 17.06 8.07
C VAL A 486 -23.73 15.59 7.72
N PRO A 487 -24.91 15.26 7.15
CA PRO A 487 -25.18 13.92 6.63
C PRO A 487 -24.18 13.54 5.54
N ALA A 488 -23.76 12.27 5.51
CA ALA A 488 -22.77 11.78 4.54
C ALA A 488 -23.22 11.91 3.08
N SER A 489 -24.54 11.89 2.83
CA SER A 489 -25.13 12.11 1.50
C SER A 489 -25.16 13.57 1.04
N ALA A 490 -24.85 14.53 1.91
CA ALA A 490 -24.77 15.95 1.57
C ALA A 490 -23.40 16.38 1.00
N VAL A 491 -22.40 15.51 1.12
CA VAL A 491 -21.01 15.77 0.73
C VAL A 491 -20.73 15.16 -0.64
N LEU A 492 -20.31 16.00 -1.59
CA LEU A 492 -19.80 15.60 -2.89
C LEU A 492 -18.26 15.62 -2.83
N TRP A 493 -17.62 14.49 -3.12
CA TRP A 493 -16.16 14.32 -2.92
C TRP A 493 -15.46 13.93 -4.22
N THR A 494 -14.37 14.63 -4.55
CA THR A 494 -13.56 14.42 -5.77
C THR A 494 -12.21 13.77 -5.50
N GLY A 495 -12.02 13.19 -4.32
CA GLY A 495 -10.69 12.86 -3.80
C GLY A 495 -10.01 14.11 -3.22
N VAL A 496 -9.67 15.07 -4.09
CA VAL A 496 -8.90 16.28 -3.74
C VAL A 496 -9.74 17.42 -3.14
N ARG A 497 -11.01 17.56 -3.51
CA ARG A 497 -11.93 18.59 -2.99
C ARG A 497 -13.18 17.96 -2.40
N SER A 498 -13.79 18.65 -1.44
CA SER A 498 -15.10 18.28 -0.87
C SER A 498 -16.04 19.48 -0.98
N LEU A 499 -17.18 19.28 -1.64
CA LEU A 499 -18.18 20.31 -1.96
C LEU A 499 -19.50 19.97 -1.27
N VAL A 500 -20.22 20.99 -0.82
CA VAL A 500 -21.58 20.90 -0.28
C VAL A 500 -22.43 22.01 -0.87
N TYR A 501 -23.72 21.73 -1.12
CA TYR A 501 -24.67 22.76 -1.55
C TYR A 501 -25.45 23.28 -0.36
N VAL A 502 -25.32 24.58 -0.08
CA VAL A 502 -26.02 25.29 0.99
C VAL A 502 -27.22 26.02 0.41
N ARG A 503 -28.42 25.75 0.90
CA ARG A 503 -29.62 26.53 0.59
C ARG A 503 -29.51 27.91 1.24
N LEU A 504 -29.54 28.95 0.42
CA LEU A 504 -29.53 30.34 0.86
C LEU A 504 -30.92 30.78 1.36
N PRO A 505 -30.98 31.79 2.25
CA PRO A 505 -32.24 32.44 2.59
C PRO A 505 -32.82 33.20 1.38
N GLY A 506 -34.15 33.17 1.28
CA GLY A 506 -34.93 33.74 0.18
C GLY A 506 -36.23 32.96 -0.04
N GLU A 507 -37.18 33.56 -0.74
CA GLU A 507 -38.42 32.91 -1.15
C GLU A 507 -38.17 31.89 -2.27
N THR A 508 -37.29 32.23 -3.22
CA THR A 508 -36.79 31.29 -4.24
C THR A 508 -35.73 30.34 -3.66
N PRO A 509 -35.78 29.03 -3.96
CA PRO A 509 -34.78 28.06 -3.51
C PRO A 509 -33.47 28.22 -4.31
N ARG A 510 -32.56 29.02 -3.76
CA ARG A 510 -31.19 29.24 -4.25
C ARG A 510 -30.18 28.38 -3.49
N PHE A 511 -29.19 27.83 -4.18
CA PHE A 511 -28.21 26.88 -3.64
C PHE A 511 -26.77 27.28 -4.00
N GLU A 512 -25.91 27.45 -3.01
CA GLU A 512 -24.52 27.85 -3.15
C GLU A 512 -23.58 26.65 -2.96
N GLY A 513 -22.74 26.34 -3.95
CA GLY A 513 -21.74 25.28 -3.88
C GLY A 513 -20.47 25.70 -3.13
N ARG A 514 -20.37 25.36 -1.84
CA ARG A 514 -19.21 25.71 -0.98
C ARG A 514 -18.23 24.56 -0.83
N GLU A 515 -16.94 24.86 -0.84
CA GLU A 515 -15.90 23.89 -0.45
C GLU A 515 -15.76 23.82 1.07
N VAL A 516 -15.58 22.61 1.58
CA VAL A 516 -15.51 22.30 3.02
C VAL A 516 -14.28 21.47 3.34
N VAL A 517 -13.70 21.73 4.52
CA VAL A 517 -12.66 20.86 5.09
C VAL A 517 -13.35 19.83 5.96
N LEU A 518 -13.39 18.59 5.48
CA LEU A 518 -13.94 17.47 6.24
C LEU A 518 -13.02 17.09 7.41
N GLY A 519 -13.65 16.77 8.54
CA GLY A 519 -13.07 15.88 9.55
C GLY A 519 -13.39 14.41 9.21
N PRO A 520 -13.06 13.47 10.10
CA PRO A 520 -13.23 12.05 9.83
C PRO A 520 -14.71 11.62 9.93
N ARG A 521 -15.07 10.49 9.30
CA ARG A 521 -16.47 10.04 9.15
C ARG A 521 -16.98 9.30 10.38
N ALA A 522 -18.13 9.72 10.91
CA ALA A 522 -18.80 9.18 12.08
C ALA A 522 -20.14 8.54 11.68
N GLY A 523 -20.10 7.26 11.27
CA GLY A 523 -21.28 6.55 10.78
C GLY A 523 -21.86 7.22 9.52
N ASP A 524 -23.08 7.74 9.63
CA ASP A 524 -23.80 8.44 8.55
C ASP A 524 -23.54 9.94 8.48
N PHE A 525 -22.56 10.45 9.24
CA PHE A 525 -22.20 11.86 9.28
C PHE A 525 -20.71 12.10 8.98
N TYR A 526 -20.39 13.23 8.36
CA TYR A 526 -19.02 13.79 8.38
C TYR A 526 -18.94 14.88 9.43
N VAL A 527 -17.85 14.90 10.20
CA VAL A 527 -17.44 16.08 10.96
C VAL A 527 -17.00 17.17 9.98
N ILE A 528 -17.31 18.44 10.25
CA ILE A 528 -16.85 19.59 9.48
C ILE A 528 -15.86 20.40 10.30
N ARG A 529 -14.67 20.65 9.73
CA ARG A 529 -13.63 21.49 10.32
C ARG A 529 -13.72 22.94 9.86
N ALA A 530 -14.06 23.19 8.60
CA ALA A 530 -14.25 24.52 8.04
C ALA A 530 -15.21 24.53 6.83
N GLY A 531 -15.75 25.69 6.51
CA GLY A 531 -16.60 25.95 5.32
C GLY A 531 -18.11 26.08 5.57
N LEU A 532 -18.59 25.67 6.75
CA LEU A 532 -20.01 25.77 7.16
C LEU A 532 -20.18 26.35 8.57
N ARG A 533 -21.39 26.83 8.86
CA ARG A 533 -21.83 27.38 10.15
C ARG A 533 -23.02 26.58 10.69
N LYS A 534 -23.18 26.54 12.02
CA LYS A 534 -24.35 25.92 12.66
C LYS A 534 -25.63 26.63 12.20
N GLY A 535 -26.64 25.86 11.78
CA GLY A 535 -27.95 26.36 11.37
C GLY A 535 -28.09 26.64 9.86
N GLU A 536 -27.01 26.54 9.07
CA GLU A 536 -27.12 26.53 7.62
C GLU A 536 -27.84 25.26 7.13
N LEU A 537 -28.50 25.31 5.97
CA LEU A 537 -29.25 24.18 5.40
C LEU A 537 -28.45 23.55 4.26
N VAL A 538 -27.89 22.37 4.46
CA VAL A 538 -27.17 21.62 3.42
C VAL A 538 -28.09 20.65 2.69
N VAL A 539 -27.92 20.52 1.37
CA VAL A 539 -28.71 19.60 0.53
C VAL A 539 -28.28 18.16 0.79
N ARG A 540 -29.12 17.36 1.46
CA ARG A 540 -28.88 15.94 1.78
C ARG A 540 -29.22 14.97 0.65
N LYS A 541 -30.05 15.39 -0.31
CA LYS A 541 -30.53 14.61 -1.45
C LYS A 541 -30.75 15.56 -2.62
N GLY A 542 -30.37 15.15 -3.83
CA GLY A 542 -30.43 15.99 -5.02
C GLY A 542 -29.20 16.87 -5.27
N ALA A 543 -28.19 16.88 -4.38
CA ALA A 543 -26.97 17.69 -4.53
C ALA A 543 -26.27 17.48 -5.90
N PHE A 544 -26.17 16.23 -6.35
CA PHE A 544 -25.61 15.89 -7.66
C PHE A 544 -26.42 16.44 -8.85
N LYS A 545 -27.75 16.61 -8.72
CA LYS A 545 -28.59 17.24 -9.76
C LYS A 545 -28.28 18.73 -9.90
N ILE A 546 -28.02 19.42 -8.77
CA ILE A 546 -27.62 20.83 -8.74
C ILE A 546 -26.23 21.02 -9.36
N ASP A 547 -25.27 20.18 -8.98
CA ASP A 547 -23.91 20.19 -9.54
C ASP A 547 -23.89 19.90 -11.05
N SER A 548 -24.68 18.91 -11.49
CA SER A 548 -24.86 18.58 -12.91
C SER A 548 -25.46 19.76 -13.70
N ALA A 549 -26.42 20.48 -13.14
CA ALA A 549 -27.02 21.65 -13.79
C ALA A 549 -26.00 22.79 -13.97
N LEU A 550 -25.22 23.11 -12.93
CA LEU A 550 -24.13 24.09 -13.04
C LEU A 550 -23.06 23.66 -14.05
N GLN A 551 -22.73 22.36 -14.12
CA GLN A 551 -21.81 21.83 -15.13
C GLN A 551 -22.35 21.95 -16.56
N ILE A 552 -23.66 21.75 -16.77
CA ILE A 552 -24.32 21.95 -18.08
C ILE A 552 -24.35 23.44 -18.47
N GLU A 553 -24.52 24.34 -17.50
CA GLU A 553 -24.36 25.81 -17.69
C GLU A 553 -22.90 26.24 -17.89
N ALA A 554 -21.93 25.31 -17.92
CA ALA A 554 -20.48 25.55 -17.94
C ALA A 554 -19.99 26.50 -16.82
N ARG A 555 -20.69 26.51 -15.69
CA ARG A 555 -20.38 27.25 -14.45
C ARG A 555 -19.55 26.39 -13.50
N PRO A 556 -18.79 27.00 -12.56
CA PRO A 556 -17.93 26.23 -11.65
C PRO A 556 -18.68 25.20 -10.81
N SER A 557 -18.22 23.94 -10.88
CA SER A 557 -18.82 22.74 -10.31
C SER A 557 -17.78 21.81 -9.64
N MET A 558 -18.19 20.60 -9.30
CA MET A 558 -17.31 19.48 -8.94
C MET A 558 -16.18 19.27 -9.95
N MET A 559 -16.52 19.23 -11.24
CA MET A 559 -15.59 18.87 -12.33
C MET A 559 -14.94 20.09 -12.98
N LEU A 560 -15.66 21.23 -13.03
CA LEU A 560 -15.12 22.49 -13.56
C LEU A 560 -14.71 23.39 -12.38
N PRO A 561 -13.42 23.46 -11.99
CA PRO A 561 -13.00 24.45 -11.00
C PRO A 561 -13.28 25.87 -11.53
N PRO A 562 -13.46 26.87 -10.64
CA PRO A 562 -13.46 28.26 -11.07
C PRO A 562 -12.15 28.55 -11.80
N GLU A 563 -12.26 29.27 -12.91
CA GLU A 563 -11.10 29.77 -13.64
C GLU A 563 -10.17 30.51 -12.64
N ARG A 564 -8.86 30.29 -12.76
CA ARG A 564 -7.87 31.12 -12.05
C ARG A 564 -8.16 32.59 -12.40
N GLU A 565 -7.96 33.47 -11.42
CA GLU A 565 -8.25 34.91 -11.53
C GLU A 565 -7.80 35.45 -12.89
N ALA A 566 -8.73 36.12 -13.60
CA ALA A 566 -8.70 36.31 -15.05
C ALA A 566 -7.33 36.74 -15.58
N GLU A 567 -6.89 36.11 -16.69
CA GLU A 567 -5.51 36.27 -17.19
C GLU A 567 -5.11 37.75 -17.30
N PRO A 568 -3.98 38.16 -16.70
CA PRO A 568 -3.64 39.57 -16.62
C PRO A 568 -3.24 40.08 -18.01
N ALA A 569 -4.11 40.90 -18.60
CA ALA A 569 -4.09 41.31 -20.00
C ALA A 569 -2.70 41.75 -20.54
N PRO A 570 -2.40 41.57 -21.84
CA PRO A 570 -1.17 42.08 -22.43
C PRO A 570 -0.98 43.59 -22.20
N VAL A 571 0.26 44.01 -21.95
CA VAL A 571 0.62 45.42 -21.78
C VAL A 571 1.34 45.90 -23.02
N GLU A 572 0.87 46.99 -23.62
CA GLU A 572 1.54 47.61 -24.76
C GLU A 572 2.90 48.19 -24.33
N VAL A 573 3.93 47.85 -25.10
CA VAL A 573 5.33 48.19 -24.86
C VAL A 573 6.06 48.41 -26.19
N SER A 574 7.08 49.26 -26.18
CA SER A 574 7.87 49.58 -27.37
C SER A 574 8.68 48.37 -27.86
N ARG A 575 9.04 48.38 -29.16
CA ARG A 575 9.97 47.41 -29.74
C ARG A 575 11.28 47.35 -28.95
N ALA A 576 11.88 48.50 -28.65
CA ALA A 576 13.12 48.61 -27.88
C ALA A 576 13.04 47.94 -26.50
N PHE A 577 11.90 48.03 -25.80
CA PHE A 577 11.71 47.32 -24.52
C PHE A 577 11.66 45.79 -24.71
N ARG A 578 10.96 45.30 -25.75
CA ARG A 578 10.93 43.87 -26.09
C ARG A 578 12.30 43.34 -26.54
N GLU A 579 13.07 44.15 -27.25
CA GLU A 579 14.44 43.80 -27.64
C GLU A 579 15.35 43.70 -26.41
N ALA A 580 15.24 44.66 -25.47
CA ALA A 580 15.95 44.63 -24.19
C ALA A 580 15.57 43.46 -23.27
N LEU A 581 14.38 42.85 -23.42
CA LEU A 581 14.00 41.61 -22.73
C LEU A 581 14.67 40.35 -23.31
N THR A 582 15.22 40.39 -24.53
CA THR A 582 15.77 39.20 -25.21
C THR A 582 16.89 38.49 -24.42
N PRO A 583 17.86 39.20 -23.80
CA PRO A 583 18.87 38.57 -22.94
C PRO A 583 18.27 37.93 -21.68
N VAL A 584 17.20 38.50 -21.12
CA VAL A 584 16.50 37.97 -19.93
C VAL A 584 15.83 36.63 -20.29
N TYR A 585 15.08 36.57 -21.38
CA TYR A 585 14.51 35.32 -21.89
C TYR A 585 15.58 34.26 -22.21
N ALA A 586 16.69 34.66 -22.86
CA ALA A 586 17.78 33.75 -23.19
C ALA A 586 18.50 33.18 -21.96
N ALA A 587 18.61 33.94 -20.87
CA ALA A 587 19.16 33.46 -19.61
C ALA A 587 18.18 32.55 -18.85
N ALA A 588 16.90 32.90 -18.78
CA ALA A 588 15.87 32.08 -18.13
C ALA A 588 15.70 30.71 -18.79
N LEU A 589 15.76 30.64 -20.12
CA LEU A 589 15.75 29.39 -20.88
C LEU A 589 16.96 28.50 -20.53
N ARG A 590 18.18 29.06 -20.45
CA ARG A 590 19.37 28.29 -20.08
C ARG A 590 19.30 27.70 -18.67
N VAL A 591 18.64 28.38 -17.72
CA VAL A 591 18.37 27.82 -16.38
C VAL A 591 17.45 26.60 -16.50
N GLN A 592 16.37 26.70 -17.28
CA GLN A 592 15.44 25.60 -17.52
C GLN A 592 16.10 24.41 -18.23
N GLU A 593 16.88 24.67 -19.28
CA GLU A 593 17.63 23.66 -20.04
C GLU A 593 18.66 22.94 -19.16
N ALA A 594 19.42 23.68 -18.35
CA ALA A 594 20.40 23.10 -17.44
C ALA A 594 19.76 22.24 -16.33
N LEU A 595 18.66 22.68 -15.72
CA LEU A 595 17.93 21.88 -14.73
C LEU A 595 17.23 20.65 -15.33
N ALA A 596 16.75 20.75 -16.57
CA ALA A 596 16.25 19.58 -17.30
C ALA A 596 17.37 18.57 -17.63
N GLY A 597 18.61 19.04 -17.81
CA GLY A 597 19.81 18.22 -17.97
C GLY A 597 20.48 17.76 -16.68
N ASP A 598 19.92 18.07 -15.50
CA ASP A 598 20.53 17.82 -14.18
C ASP A 598 21.92 18.48 -13.95
N ASP A 599 22.23 19.54 -14.70
CA ASP A 599 23.49 20.30 -14.62
C ASP A 599 23.36 21.50 -13.66
N LEU A 600 23.59 21.24 -12.37
CA LEU A 600 23.60 22.28 -11.32
C LEU A 600 24.65 23.40 -11.56
N PRO A 601 25.92 23.12 -11.93
CA PRO A 601 26.88 24.16 -12.30
C PRO A 601 26.39 25.11 -13.39
N SER A 602 25.86 24.60 -14.49
CA SER A 602 25.32 25.43 -15.58
C SER A 602 24.04 26.17 -15.14
N ALA A 603 23.18 25.54 -14.34
CA ALA A 603 21.98 26.19 -13.82
C ALA A 603 22.30 27.39 -12.90
N ARG A 604 23.26 27.25 -11.98
CA ARG A 604 23.75 28.36 -11.14
C ARG A 604 24.36 29.48 -11.99
N SER A 605 25.18 29.13 -12.99
CA SER A 605 25.83 30.08 -13.90
C SER A 605 24.80 30.86 -14.74
N ALA A 606 23.81 30.16 -15.30
CA ALA A 606 22.72 30.76 -16.05
C ALA A 606 21.81 31.65 -15.17
N ALA A 607 21.61 31.30 -13.90
CA ALA A 607 20.86 32.13 -12.96
C ALA A 607 21.61 33.41 -12.57
N ALA A 608 22.93 33.33 -12.32
CA ALA A 608 23.77 34.51 -12.15
C ALA A 608 23.73 35.43 -13.39
N ALA A 609 23.74 34.85 -14.60
CA ALA A 609 23.57 35.58 -15.84
C ALA A 609 22.16 36.20 -16.00
N LEU A 610 21.11 35.54 -15.51
CA LEU A 610 19.73 36.07 -15.52
C LEU A 610 19.57 37.28 -14.60
N ALA A 611 20.14 37.24 -13.40
CA ALA A 611 20.16 38.39 -12.50
C ALA A 611 20.90 39.57 -13.16
N ALA A 612 22.11 39.33 -13.69
CA ALA A 612 22.89 40.35 -14.39
C ALA A 612 22.23 40.88 -15.68
N ALA A 613 21.43 40.08 -16.39
CA ALA A 613 20.63 40.53 -17.54
C ALA A 613 19.46 41.42 -17.10
N THR A 614 18.79 41.04 -16.00
CA THR A 614 17.67 41.80 -15.42
C THR A 614 18.12 43.17 -14.91
N ASP A 615 19.31 43.25 -14.31
CA ASP A 615 19.89 44.50 -13.78
C ASP A 615 20.44 45.45 -14.86
N ARG A 616 20.64 44.96 -16.10
CA ARG A 616 21.14 45.75 -17.24
C ARG A 616 20.05 46.38 -18.10
N MET A 617 18.78 46.09 -17.84
CA MET A 617 17.68 46.70 -18.60
C MET A 617 17.54 48.19 -18.25
N ASP A 618 17.39 49.02 -19.27
CA ASP A 618 17.12 50.44 -19.08
C ASP A 618 15.66 50.65 -18.62
N MET A 619 15.52 51.18 -17.40
CA MET A 619 14.25 51.46 -16.75
C MET A 619 13.46 52.61 -17.42
N SER A 620 14.10 53.40 -18.28
CA SER A 620 13.46 54.48 -19.05
C SER A 620 12.57 53.97 -20.19
N LEU A 621 12.84 52.75 -20.68
CA LEU A 621 12.11 52.10 -21.78
C LEU A 621 10.69 51.65 -21.39
N ALA A 622 10.41 51.53 -20.08
CA ALA A 622 9.10 51.19 -19.56
C ALA A 622 8.47 52.40 -18.85
N ARG A 623 7.26 52.79 -19.28
CA ARG A 623 6.47 53.90 -18.71
C ARG A 623 5.12 53.39 -18.17
N GLY A 624 4.44 54.17 -17.34
CA GLY A 624 3.05 53.90 -16.91
C GLY A 624 2.81 52.56 -16.21
N GLU A 625 1.96 51.71 -16.79
CA GLU A 625 1.71 50.36 -16.26
C GLU A 625 2.88 49.41 -16.51
N ALA A 626 3.47 49.42 -17.70
CA ALA A 626 4.60 48.55 -18.04
C ALA A 626 5.74 48.68 -17.03
N HIS A 627 6.04 49.90 -16.58
CA HIS A 627 7.04 50.16 -15.54
C HIS A 627 6.70 49.46 -14.20
N ARG A 628 5.45 49.58 -13.73
CA ARG A 628 4.99 48.98 -12.46
C ARG A 628 4.96 47.45 -12.50
N VAL A 629 4.63 46.88 -13.66
CA VAL A 629 4.67 45.42 -13.90
C VAL A 629 6.12 44.93 -13.98
N TRP A 630 6.96 45.62 -14.75
CA TRP A 630 8.37 45.28 -14.90
C TRP A 630 9.11 45.33 -13.57
N MET A 631 8.97 46.39 -12.77
CA MET A 631 9.65 46.50 -11.46
C MET A 631 9.26 45.36 -10.49
N ARG A 632 8.03 44.84 -10.56
CA ARG A 632 7.57 43.68 -9.79
C ARG A 632 8.21 42.37 -10.29
N LEU A 633 8.23 42.16 -11.61
CA LEU A 633 8.77 40.96 -12.23
C LEU A 633 10.29 40.91 -12.14
N ALA A 634 10.99 42.01 -12.43
CA ALA A 634 12.43 42.14 -12.27
C ALA A 634 12.89 41.82 -10.84
N LYS A 635 12.13 42.23 -9.81
CA LYS A 635 12.41 41.83 -8.43
C LYS A 635 12.25 40.32 -8.23
N ARG A 636 11.12 39.72 -8.63
CA ARG A 636 10.90 38.26 -8.51
C ARG A 636 11.95 37.43 -9.25
N LEU A 637 12.29 37.84 -10.48
CA LEU A 637 13.32 37.21 -11.30
C LEU A 637 14.70 37.31 -10.64
N ARG A 638 15.09 38.49 -10.13
CA ARG A 638 16.37 38.66 -9.40
C ARG A 638 16.40 37.82 -8.12
N ASP A 639 15.39 37.93 -7.26
CA ASP A 639 15.33 37.23 -5.98
C ASP A 639 15.44 35.70 -6.18
N ALA A 640 14.67 35.15 -7.13
CA ALA A 640 14.69 33.73 -7.45
C ALA A 640 16.00 33.29 -8.14
N ALA A 641 16.55 34.11 -9.05
CA ALA A 641 17.83 33.82 -9.69
C ALA A 641 19.00 33.83 -8.69
N SER A 642 19.02 34.76 -7.73
CA SER A 642 20.01 34.75 -6.64
C SER A 642 19.86 33.53 -5.73
N ALA A 643 18.63 33.13 -5.39
CA ALA A 643 18.38 31.91 -4.62
C ALA A 643 18.86 30.64 -5.35
N LEU A 644 18.63 30.54 -6.65
CA LEU A 644 19.05 29.41 -7.48
C LEU A 644 20.58 29.38 -7.68
N ALA A 645 21.21 30.54 -7.90
CA ALA A 645 22.67 30.65 -7.99
C ALA A 645 23.38 30.22 -6.70
N GLY A 646 22.74 30.39 -5.53
CA GLY A 646 23.23 29.92 -4.23
C GLY A 646 22.81 28.50 -3.83
N ALA A 647 21.96 27.81 -4.60
CA ALA A 647 21.37 26.54 -4.18
C ALA A 647 22.41 25.40 -4.12
N GLU A 648 22.58 24.80 -2.94
CA GLU A 648 23.65 23.83 -2.66
C GLU A 648 23.55 22.52 -3.47
N ASP A 649 22.33 22.03 -3.72
CA ASP A 649 22.05 20.82 -4.50
C ASP A 649 20.95 21.04 -5.57
N LEU A 650 20.65 19.99 -6.35
CA LEU A 650 19.65 20.03 -7.42
C LEU A 650 18.21 20.24 -6.91
N ASP A 651 17.84 19.68 -5.76
CA ASP A 651 16.46 19.78 -5.25
C ASP A 651 16.20 21.15 -4.62
N ALA A 652 17.23 21.75 -3.99
CA ALA A 652 17.24 23.16 -3.63
C ALA A 652 17.11 24.06 -4.88
N ALA A 653 17.87 23.77 -5.95
CA ALA A 653 17.82 24.55 -7.19
C ALA A 653 16.46 24.45 -7.90
N ARG A 654 15.85 23.25 -7.93
CA ARG A 654 14.50 23.00 -8.47
C ARG A 654 13.41 23.73 -7.68
N LYS A 655 13.54 23.79 -6.35
CA LYS A 655 12.65 24.58 -5.47
C LYS A 655 12.81 26.07 -5.71
N ALA A 656 14.04 26.57 -5.89
CA ALA A 656 14.32 27.96 -6.25
C ALA A 656 13.88 28.32 -7.69
N PHE A 657 13.82 27.35 -8.60
CA PHE A 657 13.38 27.54 -9.97
C PHE A 657 11.87 27.80 -10.11
N ALA A 658 11.04 27.28 -9.20
CA ALA A 658 9.58 27.46 -9.27
C ALA A 658 9.11 28.94 -9.40
N PRO A 659 9.51 29.88 -8.52
CA PRO A 659 9.15 31.30 -8.66
C PRO A 659 9.81 31.99 -9.87
N LEU A 660 10.96 31.50 -10.35
CA LEU A 660 11.62 31.98 -11.56
C LEU A 660 10.80 31.59 -12.81
N ALA A 661 10.34 30.34 -12.86
CA ALA A 661 9.52 29.81 -13.94
C ALA A 661 8.16 30.52 -14.01
N GLU A 662 7.48 30.69 -12.88
CA GLU A 662 6.23 31.44 -12.77
C GLU A 662 6.40 32.89 -13.25
N ALA A 663 7.42 33.61 -12.74
CA ALA A 663 7.69 34.99 -13.16
C ALA A 663 8.06 35.09 -14.66
N SER A 664 8.68 34.05 -15.23
CA SER A 664 9.00 34.00 -16.67
C SER A 664 7.74 33.79 -17.52
N VAL A 665 6.80 32.94 -17.08
CA VAL A 665 5.49 32.75 -17.72
C VAL A 665 4.66 34.03 -17.67
N GLU A 666 4.66 34.75 -16.54
CA GLU A 666 4.00 36.06 -16.43
C GLU A 666 4.66 37.11 -17.34
N LEU A 667 6.00 37.11 -17.47
CA LEU A 667 6.75 38.02 -18.33
C LEU A 667 6.35 37.90 -19.81
N VAL A 668 6.29 36.68 -20.36
CA VAL A 668 5.89 36.49 -21.76
C VAL A 668 4.41 36.81 -21.99
N ARG A 669 3.53 36.47 -21.05
CA ARG A 669 2.09 36.78 -21.13
C ARG A 669 1.82 38.29 -21.08
N ARG A 670 2.60 39.06 -20.31
CA ARG A 670 2.42 40.51 -20.18
C ARG A 670 3.10 41.34 -21.27
N PHE A 671 4.24 40.91 -21.83
CA PHE A 671 5.05 41.74 -22.74
C PHE A 671 5.36 41.13 -24.12
N GLY A 672 5.23 39.82 -24.29
CA GLY A 672 5.67 39.08 -25.49
C GLY A 672 7.19 38.94 -25.61
N HIS A 673 7.66 38.35 -26.71
CA HIS A 673 9.09 38.14 -27.00
C HIS A 673 9.41 38.38 -28.49
N LEU A 674 10.69 38.68 -28.79
CA LEU A 674 11.20 38.90 -30.17
C LEU A 674 12.28 37.87 -30.56
N ARG A 675 12.35 36.73 -29.87
CA ARG A 675 13.25 35.62 -30.25
C ARG A 675 12.83 35.03 -31.60
N SER A 676 13.80 34.45 -32.32
CA SER A 676 13.52 33.53 -33.41
C SER A 676 12.85 32.24 -32.88
N GLY A 677 11.62 31.99 -33.33
CA GLY A 677 10.82 30.81 -32.96
C GLY A 677 10.01 30.98 -31.66
N PRO A 678 8.94 30.19 -31.49
CA PRO A 678 8.00 30.34 -30.38
C PRO A 678 8.61 30.02 -28.99
N LEU A 679 7.82 30.27 -27.95
CA LEU A 679 7.97 29.64 -26.64
C LEU A 679 6.77 28.73 -26.37
N TYR A 680 6.98 27.69 -25.59
CA TYR A 680 5.93 26.79 -25.13
C TYR A 680 5.83 26.86 -23.61
N GLU A 681 4.61 27.02 -23.09
CA GLU A 681 4.35 26.79 -21.67
C GLU A 681 4.05 25.30 -21.48
N VAL A 682 4.71 24.68 -20.52
CA VAL A 682 4.48 23.28 -20.14
C VAL A 682 4.20 23.21 -18.65
N HIS A 683 3.23 22.40 -18.26
CA HIS A 683 2.80 22.21 -16.88
C HIS A 683 3.05 20.77 -16.41
N CYS A 684 3.59 20.62 -15.20
CA CYS A 684 3.70 19.32 -14.53
C CYS A 684 2.89 19.36 -13.22
N PRO A 685 1.80 18.58 -13.10
CA PRO A 685 0.95 18.59 -11.90
C PRO A 685 1.58 17.90 -10.69
N MET A 686 2.65 17.12 -10.88
CA MET A 686 3.37 16.44 -9.79
C MET A 686 4.46 17.30 -9.15
N ALA A 687 4.96 18.32 -9.84
CA ALA A 687 6.06 19.16 -9.38
C ALA A 687 5.75 19.80 -8.02
N LEU A 688 6.80 20.02 -7.21
CA LEU A 688 6.70 20.59 -5.86
C LEU A 688 5.71 19.81 -4.97
N ASP A 689 5.99 18.51 -4.82
CA ASP A 689 5.24 17.59 -3.96
C ASP A 689 3.71 17.55 -4.23
N GLY A 690 3.33 17.73 -5.49
CA GLY A 690 1.94 17.72 -5.95
C GLY A 690 1.23 19.08 -5.95
N ALA A 691 1.93 20.19 -5.67
CA ALA A 691 1.36 21.54 -5.83
C ALA A 691 1.21 21.95 -7.32
N GLY A 692 2.04 21.38 -8.20
CA GLY A 692 2.06 21.62 -9.64
C GLY A 692 2.80 22.90 -10.04
N ALA A 693 3.49 22.89 -11.18
CA ALA A 693 4.25 24.03 -11.68
C ALA A 693 4.27 24.11 -13.21
N SER A 694 4.22 25.34 -13.75
CA SER A 694 4.43 25.64 -15.18
C SER A 694 5.82 26.24 -15.43
N TRP A 695 6.39 26.02 -16.60
CA TRP A 695 7.63 26.66 -17.07
C TRP A 695 7.55 27.04 -18.56
N LEU A 696 8.45 27.90 -19.00
CA LEU A 696 8.69 28.19 -20.42
C LEU A 696 9.88 27.38 -20.95
N GLN A 697 9.76 26.88 -22.17
CA GLN A 697 10.85 26.24 -22.91
C GLN A 697 10.81 26.63 -24.40
N ALA A 698 11.98 26.59 -25.06
CA ALA A 698 12.12 26.90 -26.49
C ALA A 698 11.97 25.67 -27.40
N ALA A 699 12.31 24.47 -26.91
CA ALA A 699 12.15 23.23 -27.66
C ALA A 699 10.67 22.81 -27.74
N PRO A 700 10.20 22.21 -28.85
CA PRO A 700 8.82 21.74 -28.99
C PRO A 700 8.52 20.45 -28.22
N GLU A 701 9.55 19.70 -27.83
CA GLU A 701 9.45 18.51 -26.99
C GLU A 701 9.60 18.87 -25.50
N THR A 702 8.73 18.36 -24.62
CA THR A 702 8.81 18.56 -23.17
C THR A 702 10.21 18.24 -22.61
N ALA A 703 10.74 19.15 -21.79
CA ALA A 703 12.01 19.03 -21.09
C ALA A 703 11.85 19.49 -19.63
N ASN A 704 11.42 18.58 -18.76
CA ASN A 704 11.00 18.86 -17.38
C ASN A 704 12.18 19.25 -16.45
N PRO A 705 12.25 20.50 -15.96
CA PRO A 705 13.35 20.95 -15.09
C PRO A 705 13.21 20.50 -13.63
N PHE A 706 12.00 20.12 -13.18
CA PHE A 706 11.73 19.73 -11.80
C PHE A 706 12.11 18.28 -11.49
N TYR A 707 12.20 17.42 -12.52
CA TYR A 707 12.59 16.01 -12.39
C TYR A 707 13.80 15.61 -13.26
N GLY A 708 14.27 16.50 -14.14
CA GLY A 708 15.45 16.28 -14.98
C GLY A 708 15.38 14.96 -15.76
N ALA A 709 16.50 14.24 -15.82
CA ALA A 709 16.60 12.95 -16.50
C ALA A 709 15.64 11.87 -15.97
N SER A 710 15.11 12.02 -14.74
CA SER A 710 14.20 11.03 -14.14
C SER A 710 12.80 11.04 -14.77
N MET A 711 12.31 12.20 -15.21
CA MET A 711 10.99 12.33 -15.87
C MET A 711 11.00 13.39 -16.99
N LEU A 712 12.09 13.47 -17.76
CA LEU A 712 12.38 14.56 -18.71
C LEU A 712 11.22 14.92 -19.65
N ARG A 713 10.43 13.93 -20.08
CA ARG A 713 9.31 14.12 -21.02
C ARG A 713 7.92 14.24 -20.36
N CYS A 714 7.86 14.32 -19.03
CA CYS A 714 6.61 14.47 -18.29
C CYS A 714 6.19 15.94 -18.20
N GLY A 715 4.98 16.26 -18.67
CA GLY A 715 4.40 17.60 -18.59
C GLY A 715 3.62 17.94 -19.86
N ASP A 716 2.43 18.49 -19.67
CA ASP A 716 1.48 18.81 -20.73
C ASP A 716 1.65 20.25 -21.19
N ARG A 717 1.66 20.49 -22.51
CA ARG A 717 1.82 21.83 -23.08
C ARG A 717 0.51 22.62 -22.94
N THR A 718 0.52 23.66 -22.10
CA THR A 718 -0.64 24.50 -21.78
C THR A 718 -0.81 25.69 -22.72
N ALA A 719 0.28 26.27 -23.22
CA ALA A 719 0.24 27.42 -24.13
C ALA A 719 1.38 27.42 -25.15
N THR A 720 1.24 28.24 -26.20
CA THR A 720 2.29 28.52 -27.20
C THR A 720 2.29 30.02 -27.49
N PHE A 721 3.44 30.67 -27.34
CA PHE A 721 3.63 32.10 -27.59
C PHE A 721 4.45 32.28 -28.87
N PRO A 722 3.87 32.81 -29.97
CA PRO A 722 4.64 33.20 -31.13
C PRO A 722 5.54 34.42 -30.81
N PRO A 723 6.57 34.70 -31.63
CA PRO A 723 7.24 36.00 -31.61
C PRO A 723 6.21 37.11 -31.87
N ALA A 724 6.38 38.27 -31.22
CA ALA A 724 5.54 39.43 -31.50
C ALA A 724 5.82 39.97 -32.91
N GLU A 725 4.76 40.24 -33.68
CA GLU A 725 4.88 40.72 -35.06
C GLU A 725 5.33 42.19 -35.13
N ASP A 726 5.99 42.55 -36.24
CA ASP A 726 6.60 43.86 -36.47
C ASP A 726 5.53 44.93 -36.79
N ALA A 727 4.85 45.41 -35.75
CA ALA A 727 3.95 46.56 -35.79
C ALA A 727 4.72 47.89 -36.00
N GLY A 728 5.22 48.09 -37.21
CA GLY A 728 6.01 49.26 -37.61
C GLY A 728 5.18 50.54 -37.77
N THR A 729 4.96 51.26 -36.67
CA THR A 729 4.49 52.65 -36.69
C THR A 729 5.23 53.50 -35.67
N ASP A 730 6.33 54.13 -36.10
CA ASP A 730 7.01 55.17 -35.32
C ASP A 730 6.16 56.46 -35.29
N LYS A 731 5.36 56.61 -34.23
CA LYS A 731 4.59 57.83 -33.93
C LYS A 731 4.58 58.12 -32.42
N ALA A 732 5.77 58.28 -31.83
CA ALA A 732 5.92 58.59 -30.40
C ALA A 732 6.98 59.68 -30.07
N ASP A 733 7.98 59.92 -30.93
CA ASP A 733 9.13 60.77 -30.60
C ASP A 733 9.46 61.80 -31.72
N GLU A 734 8.58 62.78 -31.94
CA GLU A 734 8.92 64.01 -32.69
C GLU A 734 8.40 65.26 -31.95
N ALA A 735 8.78 65.41 -30.68
CA ALA A 735 8.30 66.49 -29.81
C ALA A 735 9.31 67.02 -28.78
N ALA A 736 10.63 66.95 -29.05
CA ALA A 736 11.65 67.58 -28.19
C ALA A 736 12.97 67.94 -28.91
N GLY A 737 13.46 69.17 -28.68
CA GLY A 737 14.90 69.46 -28.60
C GLY A 737 15.70 69.66 -29.89
N ALA A 738 15.52 70.78 -30.58
CA ALA A 738 16.54 71.29 -31.51
C ALA A 738 17.62 72.10 -30.76
N HIS A 739 18.92 71.87 -31.02
CA HIS A 739 20.01 72.87 -30.89
C HIS A 739 21.42 72.33 -31.29
N GLY A 740 21.97 72.80 -32.44
CA GLY A 740 23.42 72.76 -32.79
C GLY A 740 24.09 71.39 -33.07
N GLY A 741 25.19 71.28 -33.83
CA GLY A 741 25.83 72.25 -34.74
C GLY A 741 27.32 71.94 -35.05
N HIS A 742 27.69 71.75 -36.34
CA HIS A 742 29.06 71.64 -36.89
C HIS A 742 29.91 70.37 -36.49
N ARG A 743 30.90 69.84 -37.25
CA ARG A 743 31.31 69.91 -38.69
C ARG A 743 32.41 68.85 -39.00
N HIS A 744 32.45 68.32 -40.25
CA HIS A 744 33.58 67.58 -40.91
C HIS A 744 34.04 66.23 -40.28
N GLY A 745 34.71 65.28 -40.99
CA GLY A 745 34.93 65.12 -42.44
C GLY A 745 36.13 64.20 -42.82
N ALA A 746 35.99 63.37 -43.89
CA ALA A 746 36.99 62.39 -44.43
C ALA A 746 37.38 61.23 -43.48
N GLY A 747 37.96 60.08 -43.88
CA GLY A 747 38.38 59.47 -45.16
C GLY A 747 39.02 58.08 -44.88
N HIS A 748 39.54 57.25 -45.80
CA HIS A 748 39.60 57.21 -47.28
C HIS A 748 39.98 55.76 -47.76
N ALA A 749 40.16 55.51 -49.07
CA ALA A 749 40.59 54.22 -49.69
C ALA A 749 41.47 54.51 -50.96
N PRO A 750 41.87 53.59 -51.89
CA PRO A 750 41.71 52.12 -51.98
C PRO A 750 42.91 51.31 -52.62
N ARG A 751 42.68 50.01 -52.91
CA ARG A 751 43.25 49.15 -54.01
C ARG A 751 44.75 48.73 -54.06
N ARG A 752 44.96 47.41 -54.21
CA ARG A 752 45.56 46.73 -55.41
C ARG A 752 45.15 45.24 -55.45
N GLY A 753 45.09 44.64 -56.64
CA GLY A 753 44.82 43.20 -56.93
C GLY A 753 45.91 42.61 -57.85
N PRO A 754 45.70 41.52 -58.63
CA PRO A 754 44.44 40.84 -59.02
C PRO A 754 44.20 39.56 -58.14
N ALA A 755 43.72 38.35 -58.51
CA ALA A 755 43.48 37.62 -59.78
C ALA A 755 42.36 36.53 -59.64
N PRO A 756 41.89 35.89 -60.75
CA PRO A 756 40.64 35.08 -60.77
C PRO A 756 40.86 33.58 -61.12
N PRO A 757 39.83 32.70 -61.27
CA PRO A 757 38.35 32.89 -61.30
C PRO A 757 37.61 31.97 -60.26
N GLU A 758 36.33 31.53 -60.31
CA GLU A 758 35.23 31.60 -61.31
C GLU A 758 33.81 31.49 -60.66
N THR A 759 32.77 31.37 -61.49
CA THR A 759 31.31 31.21 -61.28
C THR A 759 30.86 29.80 -60.85
N GLU A 760 29.73 29.44 -60.22
CA GLU A 760 28.34 29.94 -60.02
C GLU A 760 27.22 29.10 -60.70
N SER A 761 26.22 28.68 -59.90
CA SER A 761 24.78 28.49 -60.24
C SER A 761 24.23 27.21 -60.95
N ALA A 762 22.89 27.04 -60.78
CA ALA A 762 21.94 26.12 -61.47
C ALA A 762 22.08 24.59 -61.27
N GLY A 763 21.02 23.78 -61.38
CA GLY A 763 19.59 24.05 -61.68
C GLY A 763 18.66 22.86 -61.33
N SER A 764 17.37 22.94 -61.65
CA SER A 764 16.34 21.95 -61.23
C SER A 764 15.50 21.39 -62.40
N SER A 765 14.85 20.22 -62.17
CA SER A 765 13.81 19.62 -63.04
C SER A 765 14.32 19.06 -64.40
N PRO A 766 13.54 18.28 -65.21
CA PRO A 766 12.07 18.06 -65.16
C PRO A 766 11.60 16.58 -65.16
N ARG A 767 10.36 16.34 -65.66
CA ARG A 767 9.52 15.13 -65.55
C ARG A 767 9.65 14.12 -66.71
N THR A 768 9.08 12.93 -66.48
CA THR A 768 8.51 11.94 -67.43
C THR A 768 9.49 11.13 -68.30
N GLY A 769 9.14 9.86 -68.57
CA GLY A 769 9.93 8.91 -69.38
C GLY A 769 9.04 8.00 -70.23
N PRO A 770 9.58 6.90 -70.83
CA PRO A 770 8.76 5.86 -71.47
C PRO A 770 9.13 4.41 -71.05
N ALA A 771 8.58 3.41 -71.76
CA ALA A 771 8.51 1.98 -71.38
C ALA A 771 9.46 1.03 -72.16
N GLY A 772 9.51 -0.26 -71.75
CA GLY A 772 9.56 -1.40 -72.70
C GLY A 772 10.65 -2.49 -72.52
N ALA A 773 10.23 -3.77 -72.61
CA ALA A 773 10.97 -5.01 -72.96
C ALA A 773 12.16 -5.47 -72.05
N GLU A 774 12.10 -6.61 -71.34
CA GLU A 774 12.44 -8.02 -71.73
C GLU A 774 13.95 -8.38 -71.63
N SER A 775 14.40 -9.59 -71.26
CA SER A 775 13.89 -10.94 -71.57
C SER A 775 14.21 -12.07 -70.53
N ARG A 776 13.91 -13.33 -70.90
CA ARG A 776 13.81 -14.63 -70.14
C ARG A 776 15.10 -15.50 -70.22
N PRO A 777 15.18 -16.79 -69.76
CA PRO A 777 14.22 -17.76 -69.16
C PRO A 777 14.56 -18.15 -67.69
N GLY A 778 13.90 -19.05 -66.93
CA GLY A 778 13.00 -20.21 -67.18
C GLY A 778 13.74 -21.53 -66.83
N SER A 779 13.18 -22.59 -66.25
CA SER A 779 11.78 -23.03 -66.00
C SER A 779 11.64 -23.74 -64.61
N GLY A 780 10.51 -24.39 -64.30
CA GLY A 780 10.30 -25.13 -63.05
C GLY A 780 9.51 -26.45 -63.23
N GLY A 781 9.39 -27.24 -62.15
CA GLY A 781 8.66 -28.53 -62.16
C GLY A 781 8.53 -29.20 -60.79
N SER A 782 7.50 -30.03 -60.65
CA SER A 782 7.20 -31.00 -59.57
C SER A 782 6.70 -32.30 -60.28
N PRO A 783 6.37 -33.45 -59.63
CA PRO A 783 6.11 -33.72 -58.20
C PRO A 783 6.65 -35.11 -57.71
N GLU A 784 5.90 -35.77 -56.81
CA GLU A 784 5.93 -37.21 -56.41
C GLU A 784 6.86 -37.67 -55.25
N ALA A 785 6.73 -38.96 -54.87
CA ALA A 785 6.83 -39.48 -53.49
C ALA A 785 7.86 -40.63 -53.29
N GLY A 786 7.85 -41.28 -52.12
CA GLY A 786 8.75 -42.40 -51.71
C GLY A 786 8.39 -43.79 -52.34
N PRO A 787 8.71 -44.97 -51.72
CA PRO A 787 9.06 -45.20 -50.30
C PRO A 787 10.09 -46.34 -49.98
N ARG A 788 10.27 -46.68 -48.68
CA ARG A 788 10.58 -48.03 -48.07
C ARG A 788 11.90 -48.79 -48.35
N GLU A 789 12.40 -49.71 -47.48
CA GLU A 789 12.09 -50.07 -46.05
C GLU A 789 13.40 -50.05 -45.19
N GLU A 790 14.04 -51.04 -44.52
CA GLU A 790 13.82 -52.45 -44.06
C GLU A 790 14.78 -52.76 -42.84
N SER A 791 15.30 -54.00 -42.64
CA SER A 791 16.12 -54.47 -41.48
C SER A 791 17.24 -55.48 -41.90
N PRO A 792 17.94 -56.27 -41.02
CA PRO A 792 18.04 -56.38 -39.54
C PRO A 792 19.47 -56.03 -39.01
N GLY A 793 19.97 -56.28 -37.78
CA GLY A 793 19.41 -56.79 -36.51
C GLY A 793 20.25 -57.94 -35.86
N GLY A 794 20.68 -57.84 -34.58
CA GLY A 794 21.44 -58.88 -33.84
C GLY A 794 21.90 -58.49 -32.41
N ALA A 795 22.13 -59.47 -31.52
CA ALA A 795 22.53 -59.36 -30.09
C ALA A 795 23.10 -60.74 -29.60
N PRO A 796 23.42 -61.01 -28.31
CA PRO A 796 23.64 -60.18 -27.10
C PRO A 796 25.15 -60.31 -26.70
N PRO A 797 25.69 -60.69 -25.48
CA PRO A 797 25.19 -60.84 -24.10
C PRO A 797 26.05 -60.12 -23.01
N ALA A 798 26.45 -60.81 -21.92
CA ALA A 798 26.90 -60.30 -20.62
C ALA A 798 28.01 -61.15 -19.96
N THR A 799 28.69 -60.66 -18.89
CA THR A 799 28.93 -61.32 -17.56
C THR A 799 30.00 -60.62 -16.68
N ARG A 800 30.07 -61.00 -15.38
CA ARG A 800 31.01 -60.59 -14.29
C ARG A 800 32.16 -61.64 -14.15
N PRO A 801 33.08 -61.68 -13.14
CA PRO A 801 33.22 -60.90 -11.87
C PRO A 801 34.68 -60.54 -11.44
N THR A 802 34.84 -60.07 -10.18
CA THR A 802 35.97 -60.21 -9.20
C THR A 802 37.42 -60.43 -9.70
N GLU A 803 38.50 -59.83 -9.17
CA GLU A 803 38.76 -58.89 -8.04
C GLU A 803 40.16 -58.23 -8.31
N ASP A 804 40.97 -57.58 -7.44
CA ASP A 804 41.15 -57.47 -5.97
C ASP A 804 41.89 -56.14 -5.62
N ALA A 805 42.16 -55.91 -4.32
CA ALA A 805 43.18 -55.02 -3.73
C ALA A 805 42.96 -53.48 -3.71
N ALA A 806 43.46 -52.86 -2.65
CA ALA A 806 43.37 -51.43 -2.28
C ALA A 806 44.78 -50.77 -2.28
N PRO A 807 45.00 -49.49 -1.89
CA PRO A 807 44.11 -48.39 -1.49
C PRO A 807 44.22 -47.17 -2.45
N GLU A 808 43.58 -45.99 -2.32
CA GLU A 808 43.45 -45.07 -1.17
C GLU A 808 42.03 -44.57 -0.93
N GLY A 809 41.56 -44.75 0.31
CA GLY A 809 40.22 -44.35 0.74
C GLY A 809 40.09 -42.90 1.17
N ARG A 810 39.95 -41.98 0.20
CA ARG A 810 38.85 -41.02 0.35
C ARG A 810 37.56 -41.80 0.13
N THR A 811 36.62 -41.97 1.08
CA THR A 811 36.49 -41.48 2.45
C THR A 811 35.23 -42.19 3.06
N SER A 812 35.19 -42.79 4.27
CA SER A 812 33.92 -42.96 5.08
C SER A 812 34.00 -42.60 6.59
N GLY A 813 33.00 -42.08 7.34
CA GLY A 813 31.60 -41.66 7.04
C GLY A 813 30.80 -41.19 8.30
N ALA A 814 29.89 -40.18 8.22
CA ALA A 814 28.96 -39.80 9.31
C ALA A 814 27.70 -39.03 8.81
N VAL A 815 26.51 -39.35 9.35
CA VAL A 815 25.16 -38.89 8.91
C VAL A 815 24.16 -39.00 10.08
N PRO A 816 23.08 -38.19 10.22
CA PRO A 816 22.87 -36.78 9.88
C PRO A 816 22.62 -35.91 11.14
N GLY A 817 23.15 -34.67 11.20
CA GLY A 817 23.12 -33.86 12.43
C GLY A 817 22.85 -32.37 12.22
N ALA A 818 21.80 -32.05 11.45
CA ALA A 818 21.60 -30.79 10.73
C ALA A 818 22.68 -30.53 9.65
N PRO A 819 22.31 -30.01 8.46
CA PRO A 819 23.30 -29.69 7.44
C PRO A 819 24.18 -28.54 7.91
N ALA A 820 25.49 -28.67 7.69
CA ALA A 820 26.43 -27.64 8.11
C ALA A 820 26.13 -26.31 7.38
N LYS A 821 26.44 -25.15 7.98
CA LYS A 821 26.18 -23.84 7.33
C LYS A 821 26.82 -23.72 5.95
N GLU A 822 27.93 -24.43 5.72
CA GLU A 822 28.60 -24.54 4.42
C GLU A 822 27.76 -25.29 3.36
N GLU A 823 27.01 -26.31 3.77
CA GLU A 823 26.11 -27.10 2.91
C GLU A 823 24.85 -26.30 2.55
N VAL A 824 24.27 -25.57 3.51
CA VAL A 824 23.18 -24.60 3.29
C VAL A 824 23.61 -23.53 2.28
N SER A 825 24.81 -22.99 2.46
CA SER A 825 25.42 -21.98 1.60
C SER A 825 25.67 -22.49 0.16
N ALA A 826 26.02 -23.77 0.00
CA ALA A 826 26.14 -24.42 -1.31
C ALA A 826 24.77 -24.67 -2.00
N LEU A 827 23.74 -25.07 -1.24
CA LEU A 827 22.37 -25.27 -1.73
C LEU A 827 21.73 -23.95 -2.20
N LEU A 828 21.95 -22.86 -1.44
CA LEU A 828 21.57 -21.51 -1.85
C LEU A 828 22.27 -21.07 -3.16
N GLY A 829 23.54 -21.45 -3.35
CA GLY A 829 24.26 -21.23 -4.61
C GLY A 829 23.78 -22.07 -5.79
N ARG A 830 23.14 -23.23 -5.57
CA ARG A 830 22.39 -23.94 -6.63
C ARG A 830 21.12 -23.17 -6.99
N THR A 831 20.34 -22.79 -5.97
CA THR A 831 19.10 -22.02 -6.12
C THR A 831 19.30 -20.69 -6.87
N LEU A 832 20.39 -19.96 -6.57
CA LEU A 832 20.71 -18.69 -7.23
C LEU A 832 20.97 -18.85 -8.73
N ARG A 833 21.57 -19.96 -9.19
CA ARG A 833 21.85 -20.17 -10.62
C ARG A 833 20.56 -20.35 -11.42
N ALA A 834 19.64 -21.20 -10.95
CA ALA A 834 18.32 -21.37 -11.59
C ALA A 834 17.51 -20.05 -11.57
N TYR A 835 17.58 -19.28 -10.49
CA TYR A 835 16.97 -17.96 -10.40
C TYR A 835 17.51 -16.97 -11.45
N LEU A 836 18.82 -16.95 -11.72
CA LEU A 836 19.42 -16.01 -12.69
C LEU A 836 19.01 -16.32 -14.14
N ASP A 837 18.70 -17.57 -14.48
CA ASP A 837 18.17 -17.90 -15.81
C ASP A 837 16.71 -17.45 -15.98
N ALA A 838 15.87 -17.59 -14.94
CA ALA A 838 14.54 -16.99 -14.92
C ALA A 838 14.60 -15.45 -15.00
N GLN A 839 15.56 -14.82 -14.31
CA GLN A 839 15.82 -13.37 -14.36
C GLN A 839 16.07 -12.90 -15.80
N ARG A 840 16.99 -13.58 -16.51
CA ARG A 840 17.39 -13.23 -17.87
C ARG A 840 16.26 -13.40 -18.89
N ALA A 841 15.36 -14.37 -18.69
CA ALA A 841 14.19 -14.56 -19.55
C ALA A 841 13.18 -13.40 -19.43
N LEU A 842 12.78 -13.04 -18.20
CA LEU A 842 11.77 -12.00 -17.94
C LEU A 842 12.22 -10.59 -18.34
N ALA A 843 13.52 -10.32 -18.22
CA ALA A 843 14.14 -9.09 -18.71
C ALA A 843 14.08 -8.99 -20.25
N ALA A 844 14.08 -10.12 -20.96
CA ALA A 844 13.95 -10.20 -22.42
C ALA A 844 12.49 -10.36 -22.90
N ASP A 845 11.51 -9.82 -22.15
CA ASP A 845 10.05 -9.85 -22.41
C ASP A 845 9.45 -11.24 -22.73
N ARG A 846 10.09 -12.32 -22.26
CA ARG A 846 9.61 -13.69 -22.46
C ARG A 846 9.31 -14.37 -21.12
N PRO A 847 8.25 -15.20 -21.05
CA PRO A 847 8.02 -16.04 -19.88
C PRO A 847 9.22 -16.98 -19.68
N ALA A 848 9.50 -17.34 -18.43
CA ALA A 848 10.60 -18.25 -18.12
C ALA A 848 10.33 -19.65 -18.72
N PRO A 849 11.33 -20.32 -19.32
CA PRO A 849 11.16 -21.68 -19.83
C PRO A 849 10.72 -22.64 -18.72
N THR A 850 9.75 -23.52 -19.01
CA THR A 850 9.14 -24.42 -18.02
C THR A 850 10.18 -25.20 -17.22
N LYS A 851 11.21 -25.72 -17.90
CA LYS A 851 12.32 -26.43 -17.26
C LYS A 851 13.07 -25.56 -16.23
N ALA A 852 13.37 -24.29 -16.54
CA ALA A 852 14.09 -23.41 -15.61
C ALA A 852 13.26 -23.08 -14.36
N ALA A 853 11.93 -22.98 -14.49
CA ALA A 853 11.04 -22.82 -13.35
C ALA A 853 10.94 -24.11 -12.50
N GLN A 854 10.96 -25.28 -13.13
CA GLN A 854 10.98 -26.59 -12.44
C GLN A 854 12.32 -26.88 -11.74
N ASP A 855 13.44 -26.57 -12.39
CA ASP A 855 14.78 -26.70 -11.81
C ASP A 855 14.95 -25.74 -10.61
N LEU A 856 14.36 -24.54 -10.66
CA LEU A 856 14.27 -23.61 -9.52
C LEU A 856 13.43 -24.19 -8.36
N VAL A 857 12.25 -24.74 -8.64
CA VAL A 857 11.39 -25.37 -7.62
C VAL A 857 12.12 -26.52 -6.94
N ARG A 858 12.76 -27.39 -7.71
CA ARG A 858 13.56 -28.52 -7.20
C ARG A 858 14.74 -28.04 -6.34
N ALA A 859 15.53 -27.07 -6.82
CA ALA A 859 16.65 -26.53 -6.06
C ALA A 859 16.20 -25.86 -4.75
N ALA A 860 15.02 -25.24 -4.73
CA ALA A 860 14.44 -24.70 -3.50
C ALA A 860 13.92 -25.80 -2.56
N GLU A 861 13.41 -26.92 -3.09
CA GLU A 861 12.97 -28.07 -2.30
C GLU A 861 14.15 -28.84 -1.67
N GLU A 862 15.30 -28.87 -2.34
CA GLU A 862 16.57 -29.37 -1.78
C GLU A 862 17.14 -28.50 -0.63
N LEU A 863 16.70 -27.25 -0.46
CA LEU A 863 17.09 -26.45 0.71
C LEU A 863 16.54 -27.11 1.99
N PRO A 864 17.28 -27.11 3.11
CA PRO A 864 16.84 -27.78 4.33
C PRO A 864 15.88 -26.90 5.13
N ASP A 865 14.97 -27.50 5.89
CA ASP A 865 14.03 -26.77 6.77
C ASP A 865 14.72 -25.95 7.88
N ALA A 866 15.99 -26.26 8.17
CA ALA A 866 16.83 -25.48 9.08
C ALA A 866 17.25 -24.10 8.53
N LEU A 867 17.17 -23.89 7.21
CA LEU A 867 17.26 -22.56 6.61
C LEU A 867 15.88 -21.89 6.76
N ASN A 868 15.79 -20.88 7.62
CA ASN A 868 14.52 -20.19 7.94
C ASN A 868 13.75 -19.67 6.71
N SER A 869 14.45 -19.35 5.62
CA SER A 869 13.86 -18.88 4.36
C SER A 869 13.61 -19.98 3.32
N ALA A 870 13.95 -21.25 3.57
CA ALA A 870 13.75 -22.35 2.63
C ALA A 870 12.27 -22.50 2.24
N GLN A 871 11.36 -22.46 3.21
CA GLN A 871 9.93 -22.59 2.93
C GLN A 871 9.36 -21.36 2.17
N SER A 872 9.90 -20.16 2.41
CA SER A 872 9.62 -18.95 1.62
C SER A 872 10.17 -19.05 0.19
N LEU A 873 11.35 -19.65 -0.01
CA LEU A 873 11.92 -19.91 -1.32
C LEU A 873 11.15 -20.97 -2.11
N ARG A 874 10.80 -22.11 -1.48
CA ARG A 874 9.97 -23.17 -2.08
C ARG A 874 8.61 -22.63 -2.51
N SER A 875 7.94 -21.89 -1.63
CA SER A 875 6.62 -21.32 -1.93
C SER A 875 6.68 -20.27 -3.03
N ALA A 876 7.67 -19.37 -3.01
CA ALA A 876 7.86 -18.38 -4.07
C ALA A 876 8.28 -19.00 -5.42
N ALA A 877 9.08 -20.08 -5.42
CA ALA A 877 9.45 -20.83 -6.61
C ALA A 877 8.22 -21.57 -7.21
N ARG A 878 7.44 -22.27 -6.38
CA ARG A 878 6.20 -22.96 -6.80
C ARG A 878 5.17 -21.97 -7.36
N ALA A 879 5.02 -20.81 -6.71
CA ALA A 879 4.17 -19.72 -7.21
C ALA A 879 4.67 -19.13 -8.53
N PHE A 880 5.99 -19.10 -8.75
CA PHE A 880 6.60 -18.64 -9.99
C PHE A 880 6.42 -19.65 -11.15
N GLU A 881 6.54 -20.95 -10.90
CA GLU A 881 6.24 -21.99 -11.90
C GLU A 881 4.75 -22.02 -12.25
N ALA A 882 3.86 -21.94 -11.26
CA ALA A 882 2.42 -21.97 -11.45
C ALA A 882 1.88 -20.74 -12.20
N ALA A 883 2.57 -19.59 -12.13
CA ALA A 883 2.16 -18.37 -12.81
C ALA A 883 2.17 -18.54 -14.33
N ARG A 884 1.01 -18.31 -14.97
CA ARG A 884 0.84 -18.35 -16.43
C ARG A 884 0.74 -16.93 -16.99
N GLY A 885 1.50 -16.66 -18.05
CA GLY A 885 1.61 -15.34 -18.68
C GLY A 885 2.69 -14.44 -18.04
N LEU A 886 3.32 -13.61 -18.88
CA LEU A 886 4.49 -12.80 -18.54
C LEU A 886 4.26 -11.89 -17.31
N GLU A 887 3.15 -11.16 -17.28
CA GLU A 887 2.85 -10.21 -16.20
C GLU A 887 2.50 -10.86 -14.86
N ALA A 888 2.03 -12.11 -14.87
CA ALA A 888 1.84 -12.90 -13.65
C ALA A 888 3.19 -13.45 -13.15
N GLN A 889 4.01 -14.01 -14.05
CA GLN A 889 5.36 -14.47 -13.72
C GLN A 889 6.23 -13.35 -13.16
N ARG A 890 6.17 -12.13 -13.71
CA ARG A 890 6.87 -10.95 -13.18
C ARG A 890 6.52 -10.64 -11.74
N ARG A 891 5.23 -10.74 -11.37
CA ARG A 891 4.76 -10.47 -9.99
C ARG A 891 5.22 -11.55 -9.02
N ALA A 892 5.15 -12.82 -9.42
CA ALA A 892 5.70 -13.93 -8.62
C ALA A 892 7.24 -13.83 -8.47
N PHE A 893 7.95 -13.42 -9.53
CA PHE A 893 9.40 -13.22 -9.53
C PHE A 893 9.85 -12.11 -8.56
N ALA A 894 9.01 -11.09 -8.33
CA ALA A 894 9.27 -10.03 -7.35
C ALA A 894 9.20 -10.53 -5.90
N THR A 895 8.45 -11.59 -5.63
CA THR A 895 8.44 -12.29 -4.32
C THR A 895 9.66 -13.21 -4.20
N LEU A 896 9.90 -14.03 -5.23
CA LEU A 896 11.04 -14.93 -5.33
C LEU A 896 12.39 -14.22 -5.10
N SER A 897 12.63 -13.10 -5.79
CA SER A 897 13.90 -12.39 -5.66
C SER A 897 14.10 -11.73 -4.30
N ARG A 898 13.03 -11.37 -3.58
CA ARG A 898 13.13 -10.79 -2.23
C ARG A 898 13.56 -11.87 -1.25
N ALA A 899 12.82 -12.99 -1.23
CA ALA A 899 13.15 -14.16 -0.41
C ALA A 899 14.58 -14.67 -0.68
N LEU A 900 15.00 -14.74 -1.95
CA LEU A 900 16.36 -15.14 -2.30
C LEU A 900 17.40 -14.09 -1.89
N GLY A 901 17.16 -12.81 -2.14
CA GLY A 901 18.08 -11.74 -1.75
C GLY A 901 18.31 -11.66 -0.24
N GLU A 902 17.29 -11.91 0.57
CA GLU A 902 17.40 -12.01 2.02
C GLU A 902 18.11 -13.30 2.45
N SER A 903 17.82 -14.44 1.84
CA SER A 903 18.51 -15.72 2.13
C SER A 903 20.03 -15.63 1.91
N LEU A 904 20.43 -15.05 0.77
CA LEU A 904 21.83 -14.91 0.38
C LEU A 904 22.55 -13.82 1.18
N ALA A 905 21.82 -12.84 1.74
CA ALA A 905 22.38 -11.85 2.65
C ALA A 905 22.51 -12.35 4.10
N ALA A 906 21.65 -13.28 4.53
CA ALA A 906 21.64 -13.82 5.89
C ALA A 906 22.65 -14.98 6.07
N GLU A 907 22.56 -16.02 5.25
CA GLU A 907 23.45 -17.19 5.37
C GLU A 907 24.73 -17.07 4.53
N GLY A 908 24.71 -16.23 3.49
CA GLY A 908 25.68 -16.24 2.41
C GLY A 908 25.44 -17.39 1.42
N TYR A 909 26.34 -17.53 0.46
CA TYR A 909 26.28 -18.60 -0.54
C TYR A 909 27.66 -18.97 -1.10
N ARG A 910 27.78 -20.16 -1.69
CA ARG A 910 28.99 -20.63 -2.41
C ARG A 910 28.67 -21.29 -3.75
N GLY A 911 29.67 -21.39 -4.63
CA GLY A 911 29.53 -22.08 -5.92
C GLY A 911 28.65 -21.36 -6.96
N ALA A 912 28.44 -20.05 -6.82
CA ALA A 912 27.70 -19.21 -7.75
C ALA A 912 28.38 -17.82 -7.89
N PRO A 913 28.17 -17.07 -8.99
CA PRO A 913 28.83 -15.78 -9.21
C PRO A 913 28.41 -14.71 -8.21
N ALA A 914 29.23 -13.65 -8.08
CA ALA A 914 28.90 -12.45 -7.32
C ALA A 914 27.71 -11.71 -7.95
N VAL A 915 26.77 -11.23 -7.14
CA VAL A 915 25.55 -10.54 -7.61
C VAL A 915 25.38 -9.17 -6.98
N SER A 916 24.61 -8.31 -7.65
CA SER A 916 24.20 -7.01 -7.12
C SER A 916 22.70 -6.96 -6.88
N ARG A 917 22.29 -6.39 -5.74
CA ARG A 917 20.89 -6.06 -5.46
C ARG A 917 20.55 -4.78 -6.21
N ARG A 918 19.50 -4.82 -7.02
CA ARG A 918 18.93 -3.69 -7.75
C ARG A 918 17.51 -3.47 -7.27
N PHE A 919 16.99 -2.24 -7.37
CA PHE A 919 15.60 -1.92 -7.08
C PHE A 919 15.02 -1.02 -8.19
N CYS A 920 13.90 -1.44 -8.77
CA CYS A 920 13.14 -0.60 -9.69
C CYS A 920 11.99 0.04 -8.90
N PRO A 921 11.96 1.37 -8.69
CA PRO A 921 10.87 2.01 -7.96
C PRO A 921 9.55 2.02 -8.74
N MET A 922 9.61 2.04 -10.07
CA MET A 922 8.41 2.10 -10.93
C MET A 922 7.68 0.76 -11.07
N ALA A 923 8.28 -0.35 -10.64
CA ALA A 923 7.71 -1.68 -10.80
C ALA A 923 6.30 -1.78 -10.18
N PHE A 924 5.38 -2.40 -10.92
CA PHE A 924 3.98 -2.61 -10.53
C PHE A 924 3.22 -1.34 -10.12
N GLY A 925 3.52 -0.21 -10.78
CA GLY A 925 2.80 1.06 -10.59
C GLY A 925 3.35 1.88 -9.42
N GLY A 926 4.67 2.02 -9.33
CA GLY A 926 5.33 2.86 -8.31
C GLY A 926 5.51 2.22 -6.92
N LYS A 927 5.12 0.94 -6.75
CA LYS A 927 5.36 0.18 -5.50
C LYS A 927 6.82 -0.26 -5.37
N GLY A 928 7.42 -0.56 -6.50
CA GLY A 928 8.80 -0.97 -6.63
C GLY A 928 9.08 -2.43 -6.25
N ALA A 929 10.21 -2.95 -6.72
CA ALA A 929 10.64 -4.32 -6.47
C ALA A 929 12.16 -4.49 -6.54
N PRO A 930 12.78 -5.21 -5.59
CA PRO A 930 14.19 -5.56 -5.63
C PRO A 930 14.43 -6.81 -6.50
N TRP A 931 15.48 -6.82 -7.31
CA TRP A 931 15.98 -8.02 -7.98
C TRP A 931 17.48 -8.23 -7.80
N LEU A 932 17.93 -9.48 -7.89
CA LEU A 932 19.36 -9.83 -7.97
C LEU A 932 19.80 -10.00 -9.42
N GLN A 933 21.00 -9.55 -9.77
CA GLN A 933 21.63 -9.82 -11.06
C GLN A 933 23.16 -9.90 -10.99
N GLU A 934 23.72 -10.72 -11.87
CA GLU A 934 25.15 -10.77 -12.22
C GLU A 934 25.53 -9.54 -13.08
N GLY A 935 26.78 -9.06 -12.94
CA GLY A 935 27.31 -7.95 -13.72
C GLY A 935 26.78 -6.54 -13.36
N ASP A 936 27.44 -5.53 -13.92
CA ASP A 936 27.21 -4.12 -13.58
C ASP A 936 26.10 -3.43 -14.39
N GLU A 937 25.84 -3.84 -15.64
CA GLU A 937 24.76 -3.30 -16.48
C GLU A 937 23.37 -3.70 -15.93
N THR A 938 22.51 -2.72 -15.62
CA THR A 938 21.14 -2.97 -15.14
C THR A 938 20.29 -3.67 -16.20
N ARG A 939 19.62 -4.78 -15.83
CA ARG A 939 18.67 -5.53 -16.68
C ARG A 939 17.39 -5.85 -15.91
N ASN A 940 16.39 -4.99 -16.05
CA ASN A 940 15.14 -4.97 -15.29
C ASN A 940 14.15 -6.07 -15.71
N PRO A 941 13.83 -7.05 -14.83
CA PRO A 941 12.94 -8.16 -15.18
C PRO A 941 11.44 -7.79 -15.14
N TYR A 942 11.06 -6.69 -14.50
CA TYR A 942 9.68 -6.30 -14.23
C TYR A 942 9.06 -5.42 -15.31
N LEU A 943 9.89 -4.61 -15.98
CA LEU A 943 9.45 -3.71 -17.06
C LEU A 943 10.03 -4.12 -18.44
N GLY A 944 10.94 -5.10 -18.47
CA GLY A 944 11.49 -5.67 -19.70
C GLY A 944 12.13 -4.63 -20.62
N GLY A 945 12.06 -4.86 -21.92
CA GLY A 945 12.54 -3.99 -22.99
C GLY A 945 11.99 -2.56 -22.92
N ARG A 946 10.82 -2.34 -22.30
CA ARG A 946 10.24 -0.98 -22.15
C ARG A 946 11.08 -0.07 -21.26
N MET A 947 11.78 -0.62 -20.26
CA MET A 947 12.66 0.14 -19.34
C MET A 947 13.86 -0.70 -18.87
N LEU A 948 14.50 -1.44 -19.78
CA LEU A 948 15.44 -2.51 -19.47
C LEU A 948 16.61 -2.08 -18.58
N ARG A 949 17.16 -0.89 -18.81
CA ARG A 949 18.30 -0.34 -18.04
C ARG A 949 17.90 0.46 -16.78
N CYS A 950 16.60 0.55 -16.46
CA CYS A 950 16.10 1.35 -15.34
C CYS A 950 16.11 0.59 -14.01
N GLY A 951 16.76 1.16 -12.99
CA GLY A 951 16.77 0.68 -11.60
C GLY A 951 18.00 1.13 -10.83
N ARG A 952 17.85 1.40 -9.53
CA ARG A 952 18.94 1.78 -8.61
C ARG A 952 19.73 0.55 -8.20
N LYS A 953 21.05 0.66 -8.03
CA LYS A 953 21.90 -0.38 -7.42
C LYS A 953 21.96 -0.11 -5.91
N GLU A 954 21.59 -1.10 -5.10
CA GLU A 954 21.47 -0.97 -3.64
C GLU A 954 22.64 -1.60 -2.88
N GLY A 955 23.29 -2.60 -3.46
CA GLY A 955 24.42 -3.29 -2.84
C GLY A 955 25.01 -4.40 -3.70
N ARG A 956 26.06 -5.03 -3.20
CA ARG A 956 26.73 -6.21 -3.77
C ARG A 956 26.75 -7.31 -2.72
N LEU A 957 26.52 -8.55 -3.16
CA LEU A 957 26.67 -9.76 -2.38
C LEU A 957 27.74 -10.61 -3.08
N ASP A 958 28.74 -11.04 -2.31
CA ASP A 958 29.86 -11.85 -2.79
C ASP A 958 29.83 -13.24 -2.13
N PRO A 959 30.23 -14.31 -2.85
CA PRO A 959 30.21 -15.66 -2.33
C PRO A 959 31.27 -15.89 -1.25
N GLN A 960 30.94 -16.73 -0.26
CA GLN A 960 31.83 -17.13 0.83
C GLN A 960 32.94 -18.06 0.32
N ARG A 961 34.09 -18.07 1.03
CA ARG A 961 35.19 -19.02 0.82
C ARG A 961 35.10 -20.20 1.79
N GLU A 962 35.63 -21.35 1.42
CA GLU A 962 35.45 -22.63 2.12
C GLU A 962 36.45 -22.85 3.27
N GLY A 963 35.94 -23.23 4.44
CA GLY A 963 36.70 -23.69 5.60
C GLY A 963 37.40 -22.62 6.46
N GLY A 964 37.56 -22.94 7.75
CA GLY A 964 38.78 -22.64 8.50
C GLY A 964 39.04 -21.21 9.02
N ALA A 965 38.29 -20.81 10.04
CA ALA A 965 38.76 -19.97 11.17
C ALA A 965 39.57 -18.68 10.89
N ARG A 966 38.87 -17.54 10.83
CA ARG A 966 39.17 -16.36 11.64
C ARG A 966 37.92 -15.50 11.84
#